data_AF-A0A1B4XGZ8-F1
#
_entry.id   AF-A0A1B4XGZ8-F1
#
_cell.length_a   1.000
_cell.length_b   1.000
_cell.length_c   1.000
_cell.angle_alpha   90.00
_cell.angle_beta   90.00
_cell.angle_gamma   90.00
#
_symmetry.space_group_name_H-M   'P 1'
#
loop_
_entity.id
_entity.type
_entity.pdbx_description
1 polymer ?
#
loop_
_entity_poly.entity_id
_entity_poly.type
_entity_poly.pdbx_seq_one_letter_code
_entity_poly.pdbx_strand_id
1 'polypeptide(L)'
;MKRGLFYRTFRAFSLAVLFTIAAATNAIAAGYFAQAGKIYDAQGQEIQIRGISHYGFNATILQPQYLWAMGWKEQIAQIKSLGFNAIRVPYVPDTLYNKTPVNQLSYIDAKLNPDLIGKTSLDVIDLWMAEADRQGMYILLDFHSVSKQRQYPTWFVSNPADFSLIYNNQAYTKENWIRDLVFVAKRYANLTHFLGIDIYNEPNGIVRWSAGDANVTNPIYFWKAAAESASAAVLAANPNLLIFVQGINGNYDSVENSNIPMNWGEDFQPQAYQPLNIPLNKLVLTPHTYGPDVYVKSSFSDPTFPANLPAHWDALFGQFFQTHPVVIGEWGGKYGQGSGGQQDITWQNALVDYLLSKGVRNSFYWCYTPNSGDTGGILDDSLNVRQDKLALVKKLWGAPTTTTTVPPPTTTTTTTAPQPAPATPLPTAGSTEIFNDAMTSLWQLSGWSSTSTLQNQLVKSGFSAVKVDTTTWGGISFDSRDANWKWVDQPANLYTHLSFDVSAGPVVGAAMNSLVASLDLGWGTAAKISNYVPSFAPGVWYHVEIPLSVMNPKGVSFRKILFQNNTTSNLTFYIDNVTLVNRNTSTTTTSTTTSGSTTASSGIQLQSCSNIMPLGDSITLGVNGGYRNNLYTGLQQNNCGVSYVGTLSDQWTRVADKDHEGHSGITIDGIASSVTTWTASAQPNVILLMVGTNDIAWWTDKNADQIGARHNALIDQLRTARPNAWIFVASIPPQASLIIQPNNIDRAVLTQQFNAVIRRNVDARAAAGQRVRFVDANSVLTTADLYDGIHPTEAAHAKIAQKFLDGIRAALGSASTTSTVTSATPTATSTTGTTAYPQQGIMNFSPSSGPVGTVVTLNGSGFTGSNLAWVGAAHNATVRVISDTQAQVTIPAGATTGAIGIFNPSHVAFTATSFAVTTGTTAYPQQGIMNFSPSSGPVGTVVTLNGSGFTGSNLAWVGAAHNATVRVISDTQAQVTIPAGATTGAIGIFNPAYVAFTASSFTVQ
;
A
#
# COMPACT_ATOMS: atom_id res chain seq x y z
N MET A 1 -50.77 -7.55 79.05
CA MET A 1 -49.96 -6.64 79.89
C MET A 1 -48.52 -6.60 79.38
N LYS A 2 -47.84 -5.49 79.69
CA LYS A 2 -46.50 -5.03 79.30
C LYS A 2 -45.30 -5.98 79.60
N ARG A 3 -44.26 -5.86 78.75
CA ARG A 3 -42.79 -5.65 78.96
C ARG A 3 -41.95 -6.53 79.94
N GLY A 4 -40.80 -7.06 79.44
CA GLY A 4 -39.46 -7.01 80.10
C GLY A 4 -38.54 -8.25 80.17
N LEU A 5 -37.49 -8.30 79.31
CA LEU A 5 -36.04 -8.63 79.53
C LEU A 5 -35.42 -10.06 79.77
N PHE A 6 -34.30 -10.31 79.02
CA PHE A 6 -33.08 -11.19 79.20
C PHE A 6 -33.02 -12.74 78.93
N TYR A 7 -32.27 -13.08 77.85
CA TYR A 7 -31.12 -14.02 77.63
C TYR A 7 -31.13 -15.59 77.66
N ARG A 8 -30.61 -16.12 76.53
CA ARG A 8 -29.62 -17.22 76.21
C ARG A 8 -29.85 -18.71 76.56
N THR A 9 -29.63 -19.57 75.53
CA THR A 9 -29.21 -21.00 75.61
C THR A 9 -28.58 -21.50 74.29
N PHE A 10 -27.93 -22.67 74.33
CA PHE A 10 -26.75 -23.10 73.54
C PHE A 10 -26.90 -24.54 72.94
N ARG A 11 -26.26 -24.76 71.76
CA ARG A 11 -25.62 -25.98 71.14
C ARG A 11 -26.34 -27.28 70.67
N ALA A 12 -25.96 -27.60 69.40
CA ALA A 12 -25.50 -28.86 68.76
C ALA A 12 -26.48 -29.95 68.27
N PHE A 13 -26.38 -30.36 66.98
CA PHE A 13 -26.29 -31.75 66.45
C PHE A 13 -26.19 -31.82 64.90
N SER A 14 -25.69 -32.95 64.39
CA SER A 14 -25.26 -33.26 63.01
C SER A 14 -26.36 -33.84 62.07
N LEU A 15 -26.09 -33.74 60.75
CA LEU A 15 -26.43 -34.66 59.63
C LEU A 15 -27.87 -34.80 59.04
N ALA A 16 -27.88 -34.90 57.70
CA ALA A 16 -28.81 -35.60 56.78
C ALA A 16 -29.99 -34.84 56.10
N VAL A 17 -29.72 -34.45 54.85
CA VAL A 17 -30.50 -34.58 53.59
C VAL A 17 -32.02 -34.80 53.66
N LEU A 18 -32.78 -33.91 53.01
CA LEU A 18 -33.91 -34.30 52.15
C LEU A 18 -34.24 -33.21 51.12
N PHE A 19 -34.28 -33.63 49.86
CA PHE A 19 -34.62 -32.88 48.66
C PHE A 19 -36.01 -32.23 48.75
N THR A 20 -36.08 -30.93 48.48
CA THR A 20 -37.28 -30.30 47.90
C THR A 20 -36.86 -29.60 46.60
N ILE A 21 -37.28 -30.20 45.48
CA ILE A 21 -37.21 -29.59 44.15
C ILE A 21 -38.19 -28.42 44.17
N ALA A 22 -37.69 -27.23 44.44
CA ALA A 22 -38.36 -26.00 44.03
C ALA A 22 -38.00 -25.78 42.56
N ALA A 23 -38.94 -26.09 41.67
CA ALA A 23 -38.86 -25.67 40.28
C ALA A 23 -38.74 -24.15 40.26
N ALA A 24 -37.51 -23.64 40.08
CA ALA A 24 -37.29 -22.24 39.76
C ALA A 24 -37.92 -22.00 38.39
N THR A 25 -39.07 -21.34 38.39
CA THR A 25 -39.64 -20.75 37.19
C THR A 25 -38.61 -19.78 36.64
N ASN A 26 -37.88 -20.19 35.59
CA ASN A 26 -37.01 -19.31 34.82
C ASN A 26 -37.88 -18.17 34.28
N ALA A 27 -37.80 -17.00 34.92
CA ALA A 27 -38.27 -15.79 34.29
C ALA A 27 -37.46 -15.63 32.99
N ILE A 28 -38.13 -15.79 31.85
CA ILE A 28 -37.54 -15.56 30.53
C ILE A 28 -36.97 -14.13 30.55
N ALA A 29 -35.66 -13.99 30.41
CA ALA A 29 -35.04 -12.69 30.30
C ALA A 29 -35.60 -11.97 29.06
N ALA A 30 -35.88 -10.66 29.17
CA ALA A 30 -36.26 -9.88 28.00
C ALA A 30 -35.05 -9.76 27.05
N GLY A 31 -35.07 -10.50 25.94
CA GLY A 31 -34.04 -10.50 24.92
C GLY A 31 -32.69 -11.10 25.36
N TYR A 32 -31.61 -10.57 24.81
CA TYR A 32 -30.25 -10.99 25.11
C TYR A 32 -29.85 -10.62 26.54
N PHE A 33 -29.07 -11.47 27.19
CA PHE A 33 -28.61 -11.18 28.55
C PHE A 33 -27.19 -11.72 28.82
N ALA A 34 -26.54 -11.08 29.78
CA ALA A 34 -25.24 -11.47 30.31
C ALA A 34 -25.42 -12.27 31.61
N GLN A 35 -24.61 -13.32 31.81
CA GLN A 35 -24.56 -14.05 33.06
C GLN A 35 -23.21 -14.75 33.21
N ALA A 36 -22.54 -14.55 34.36
CA ALA A 36 -21.30 -15.24 34.72
C ALA A 36 -20.23 -15.24 33.60
N GLY A 37 -19.90 -14.05 33.08
CA GLY A 37 -18.89 -13.90 32.03
C GLY A 37 -19.33 -14.23 30.61
N LYS A 38 -20.59 -14.66 30.42
CA LYS A 38 -21.11 -15.18 29.14
C LYS A 38 -22.35 -14.43 28.67
N ILE A 39 -22.62 -14.54 27.37
CA ILE A 39 -23.78 -13.93 26.70
C ILE A 39 -24.75 -15.03 26.30
N TYR A 40 -26.05 -14.76 26.47
CA TYR A 40 -27.13 -15.69 26.15
C TYR A 40 -28.22 -15.00 25.34
N ASP A 41 -28.91 -15.78 24.49
CA ASP A 41 -30.17 -15.36 23.88
C ASP A 41 -31.34 -15.41 24.87
N ALA A 42 -32.53 -14.98 24.43
CA ALA A 42 -33.74 -14.99 25.26
C ALA A 42 -34.17 -16.41 25.69
N GLN A 43 -33.71 -17.45 25.00
CA GLN A 43 -33.99 -18.86 25.29
C GLN A 43 -32.96 -19.48 26.24
N GLY A 44 -31.96 -18.71 26.66
CA GLY A 44 -30.89 -19.17 27.55
C GLY A 44 -29.82 -20.01 26.84
N GLN A 45 -29.71 -19.94 25.51
CA GLN A 45 -28.60 -20.53 24.78
C GLN A 45 -27.40 -19.60 24.80
N GLU A 46 -26.22 -20.15 25.13
CA GLU A 46 -24.97 -19.39 25.13
C GLU A 46 -24.60 -18.97 23.71
N ILE A 47 -24.28 -17.68 23.54
CA ILE A 47 -23.82 -17.10 22.28
C ILE A 47 -22.31 -16.91 22.35
N GLN A 48 -21.60 -17.58 21.44
CA GLN A 48 -20.22 -17.25 21.12
C GLN A 48 -20.21 -16.19 19.99
N ILE A 49 -19.60 -15.04 20.25
CA ILE A 49 -19.45 -13.96 19.27
C ILE A 49 -18.22 -14.20 18.40
N ARG A 50 -18.46 -14.65 17.17
CA ARG A 50 -17.48 -14.74 16.08
C ARG A 50 -17.64 -13.50 15.22
N GLY A 51 -17.17 -12.38 15.75
CA GLY A 51 -17.45 -11.05 15.23
C GLY A 51 -16.42 -10.53 14.24
N ILE A 52 -16.88 -9.65 13.35
CA ILE A 52 -16.04 -8.83 12.47
C ILE A 52 -16.60 -7.42 12.36
N SER A 53 -15.73 -6.41 12.25
CA SER A 53 -16.16 -5.03 12.00
C SER A 53 -16.31 -4.76 10.50
N HIS A 54 -17.43 -4.18 10.10
CA HIS A 54 -17.71 -3.76 8.73
C HIS A 54 -18.09 -2.27 8.72
N TYR A 55 -17.10 -1.43 8.43
CA TYR A 55 -17.21 0.03 8.54
C TYR A 55 -17.59 0.69 7.21
N GLY A 56 -17.87 2.00 7.28
CA GLY A 56 -18.19 2.83 6.11
C GLY A 56 -19.37 3.78 6.37
N PHE A 57 -20.36 3.34 7.17
CA PHE A 57 -21.44 4.22 7.61
C PHE A 57 -20.93 5.36 8.51
N ASN A 58 -19.81 5.16 9.19
CA ASN A 58 -19.10 6.19 9.97
C ASN A 58 -18.18 7.11 9.15
N ALA A 59 -17.95 6.83 7.87
CA ALA A 59 -17.06 7.60 7.01
C ALA A 59 -17.87 8.55 6.10
N THR A 60 -17.23 9.45 5.36
CA THR A 60 -18.00 10.45 4.58
C THR A 60 -18.87 9.89 3.45
N ILE A 61 -18.68 8.62 3.12
CA ILE A 61 -19.51 7.88 2.16
C ILE A 61 -20.85 7.46 2.75
N LEU A 62 -20.94 7.31 4.07
CA LEU A 62 -22.15 6.94 4.83
C LEU A 62 -22.84 5.67 4.31
N GLN A 63 -22.05 4.70 3.87
CA GLN A 63 -22.49 3.42 3.31
C GLN A 63 -21.37 2.37 3.47
N PRO A 64 -21.65 1.06 3.30
CA PRO A 64 -20.60 0.04 3.30
C PRO A 64 -19.50 0.34 2.28
N GLN A 65 -18.28 -0.08 2.59
CA GLN A 65 -17.15 0.09 1.69
C GLN A 65 -17.24 -0.87 0.48
N TYR A 66 -16.51 -0.56 -0.60
CA TYR A 66 -16.36 -1.42 -1.78
C TYR A 66 -17.63 -1.75 -2.58
N LEU A 67 -18.69 -0.96 -2.48
CA LEU A 67 -19.91 -1.14 -3.29
C LEU A 67 -19.73 -0.92 -4.80
N TRP A 68 -18.56 -0.45 -5.23
CA TRP A 68 -18.18 -0.42 -6.64
C TRP A 68 -17.62 -1.76 -7.16
N ALA A 69 -17.44 -2.74 -6.28
CA ALA A 69 -16.69 -3.96 -6.55
C ALA A 69 -17.36 -5.25 -6.09
N MET A 70 -18.14 -5.17 -5.02
CA MET A 70 -18.84 -6.31 -4.43
C MET A 70 -20.20 -5.86 -3.94
N GLY A 71 -21.24 -6.64 -4.21
CA GLY A 71 -22.60 -6.30 -3.79
C GLY A 71 -22.74 -6.32 -2.27
N TRP A 72 -23.48 -5.38 -1.68
CA TRP A 72 -23.62 -5.30 -0.22
C TRP A 72 -24.20 -6.58 0.42
N LYS A 73 -25.14 -7.26 -0.25
CA LYS A 73 -25.69 -8.56 0.20
C LYS A 73 -24.67 -9.69 0.07
N GLU A 74 -23.86 -9.65 -0.98
CA GLU A 74 -22.76 -10.60 -1.21
C GLU A 74 -21.70 -10.47 -0.13
N GLN A 75 -21.38 -9.24 0.29
CA GLN A 75 -20.46 -8.99 1.41
C GLN A 75 -20.95 -9.66 2.70
N ILE A 76 -22.23 -9.49 3.07
CA ILE A 76 -22.82 -10.14 4.26
C ILE A 76 -22.77 -11.67 4.12
N ALA A 77 -23.11 -12.20 2.93
CA ALA A 77 -23.07 -13.63 2.66
C ALA A 77 -21.65 -14.20 2.74
N GLN A 78 -20.65 -13.48 2.24
CA GLN A 78 -19.25 -13.87 2.32
C GLN A 78 -18.79 -13.88 3.78
N ILE A 79 -19.05 -12.82 4.56
CA ILE A 79 -18.74 -12.76 6.00
C ILE A 79 -19.28 -14.01 6.71
N LYS A 80 -20.56 -14.35 6.48
CA LYS A 80 -21.18 -15.56 7.04
C LYS A 80 -20.47 -16.84 6.59
N SER A 81 -20.15 -16.97 5.30
CA SER A 81 -19.49 -18.15 4.73
C SER A 81 -18.09 -18.41 5.30
N LEU A 82 -17.40 -17.36 5.78
CA LEU A 82 -16.09 -17.46 6.42
C LEU A 82 -16.16 -17.99 7.86
N GLY A 83 -17.36 -18.10 8.42
CA GLY A 83 -17.63 -18.64 9.76
C GLY A 83 -17.89 -17.58 10.83
N PHE A 84 -17.91 -16.29 10.46
CA PHE A 84 -18.38 -15.22 11.34
C PHE A 84 -19.90 -15.36 11.53
N ASN A 85 -20.38 -15.01 12.73
CA ASN A 85 -21.80 -14.98 13.06
C ASN A 85 -22.28 -13.62 13.60
N ALA A 86 -21.37 -12.66 13.76
CA ALA A 86 -21.69 -11.33 14.25
C ALA A 86 -20.96 -10.25 13.45
N ILE A 87 -21.59 -9.09 13.29
CA ILE A 87 -21.02 -7.93 12.61
C ILE A 87 -21.15 -6.69 13.49
N ARG A 88 -20.03 -6.00 13.73
CA ARG A 88 -19.99 -4.67 14.34
C ARG A 88 -20.05 -3.61 13.24
N VAL A 89 -20.99 -2.67 13.36
CA VAL A 89 -21.33 -1.69 12.31
C VAL A 89 -21.15 -0.27 12.84
N PRO A 90 -19.97 0.34 12.60
CA PRO A 90 -19.71 1.74 12.88
C PRO A 90 -20.65 2.71 12.16
N TYR A 91 -21.33 3.60 12.88
CA TYR A 91 -22.16 4.67 12.32
C TYR A 91 -21.94 6.00 13.06
N VAL A 92 -22.44 7.09 12.48
CA VAL A 92 -22.32 8.48 13.00
C VAL A 92 -23.65 9.22 12.82
N PRO A 93 -23.86 10.40 13.43
CA PRO A 93 -25.10 11.18 13.24
C PRO A 93 -25.44 11.47 11.77
N ASP A 94 -24.44 11.75 10.94
CA ASP A 94 -24.66 11.94 9.50
C ASP A 94 -25.33 10.73 8.82
N THR A 95 -25.07 9.51 9.27
CA THR A 95 -25.76 8.31 8.76
C THR A 95 -27.26 8.39 8.98
N LEU A 96 -27.71 9.01 10.07
CA LEU A 96 -29.12 9.07 10.45
C LEU A 96 -29.86 10.18 9.72
N TYR A 97 -29.14 11.24 9.34
CA TYR A 97 -29.78 12.48 8.97
C TYR A 97 -29.40 13.03 7.60
N ASN A 98 -28.26 12.65 7.03
CA ASN A 98 -27.85 13.12 5.72
C ASN A 98 -28.84 12.65 4.63
N LYS A 99 -29.41 13.62 3.90
CA LYS A 99 -30.41 13.40 2.86
C LYS A 99 -29.83 13.29 1.45
N THR A 100 -28.52 13.52 1.28
CA THR A 100 -27.85 13.27 0.02
C THR A 100 -27.86 11.76 -0.25
N PRO A 101 -28.37 11.32 -1.42
CA PRO A 101 -28.31 9.92 -1.80
C PRO A 101 -26.88 9.38 -1.77
N VAL A 102 -26.69 8.16 -1.29
CA VAL A 102 -25.34 7.60 -1.09
C VAL A 102 -24.56 7.47 -2.40
N ASN A 103 -25.25 7.25 -3.53
CA ASN A 103 -24.64 7.23 -4.87
C ASN A 103 -24.23 8.62 -5.39
N GLN A 104 -24.46 9.68 -4.62
CA GLN A 104 -23.95 11.03 -4.84
C GLN A 104 -22.86 11.41 -3.80
N LEU A 105 -22.67 10.59 -2.76
CA LEU A 105 -21.61 10.73 -1.77
C LEU A 105 -20.35 9.95 -2.19
N SER A 106 -20.56 8.79 -2.81
CA SER A 106 -19.52 7.91 -3.33
C SER A 106 -20.09 7.07 -4.47
N TYR A 107 -19.26 6.71 -5.46
CA TYR A 107 -19.69 5.82 -6.52
C TYR A 107 -20.14 4.44 -6.00
N ILE A 108 -21.24 3.97 -6.57
CA ILE A 108 -21.81 2.65 -6.36
C ILE A 108 -22.02 2.01 -7.72
N ASP A 109 -21.60 0.75 -7.90
CA ASP A 109 -21.97 0.02 -9.10
C ASP A 109 -23.47 -0.33 -9.03
N ALA A 110 -24.26 0.33 -9.87
CA ALA A 110 -25.71 0.17 -9.93
C ALA A 110 -26.15 -1.23 -10.40
N LYS A 111 -25.29 -2.01 -11.07
CA LYS A 111 -25.60 -3.40 -11.44
C LYS A 111 -25.47 -4.34 -10.24
N LEU A 112 -24.47 -4.10 -9.40
CA LEU A 112 -24.24 -4.91 -8.19
C LEU A 112 -25.15 -4.48 -7.04
N ASN A 113 -25.52 -3.20 -6.98
CA ASN A 113 -26.28 -2.62 -5.86
C ASN A 113 -27.47 -1.77 -6.35
N PRO A 114 -28.35 -2.29 -7.23
CA PRO A 114 -29.47 -1.52 -7.76
C PRO A 114 -30.38 -0.99 -6.64
N ASP A 115 -30.52 -1.77 -5.57
CA ASP A 115 -31.33 -1.45 -4.41
C ASP A 115 -30.86 -0.19 -3.67
N LEU A 116 -29.61 0.24 -3.81
CA LEU A 116 -29.05 1.37 -3.05
C LEU A 116 -29.07 2.70 -3.81
N ILE A 117 -29.38 2.67 -5.11
CA ILE A 117 -29.35 3.86 -5.96
C ILE A 117 -30.47 4.82 -5.56
N GLY A 118 -30.13 6.08 -5.32
CA GLY A 118 -31.06 7.14 -4.94
C GLY A 118 -31.48 7.10 -3.46
N LYS A 119 -30.95 6.17 -2.65
CA LYS A 119 -31.30 6.03 -1.24
C LYS A 119 -30.43 6.90 -0.34
N THR A 120 -31.01 7.42 0.74
CA THR A 120 -30.25 8.12 1.78
C THR A 120 -29.43 7.14 2.61
N SER A 121 -28.44 7.63 3.36
CA SER A 121 -27.64 6.78 4.25
C SER A 121 -28.49 6.04 5.29
N LEU A 122 -29.54 6.68 5.82
CA LEU A 122 -30.50 6.04 6.73
C LEU A 122 -31.24 4.87 6.06
N ASP A 123 -31.73 5.07 4.83
CA ASP A 123 -32.40 3.99 4.08
C ASP A 123 -31.46 2.83 3.78
N VAL A 124 -30.17 3.12 3.56
CA VAL A 124 -29.15 2.10 3.25
C VAL A 124 -28.81 1.29 4.49
N ILE A 125 -28.65 1.92 5.66
CA ILE A 125 -28.43 1.16 6.91
C ILE A 125 -29.69 0.36 7.29
N ASP A 126 -30.90 0.82 6.99
CA ASP A 126 -32.12 0.01 7.19
C ASP A 126 -32.09 -1.29 6.40
N LEU A 127 -31.76 -1.19 5.11
CA LEU A 127 -31.63 -2.36 4.23
C LEU A 127 -30.51 -3.29 4.71
N TRP A 128 -29.39 -2.71 5.11
CA TRP A 128 -28.24 -3.45 5.61
C TRP A 128 -28.60 -4.26 6.86
N MET A 129 -29.23 -3.61 7.85
CA MET A 129 -29.65 -4.23 9.11
C MET A 129 -30.66 -5.35 8.86
N ALA A 130 -31.65 -5.12 7.99
CA ALA A 130 -32.67 -6.11 7.66
C ALA A 130 -32.08 -7.35 6.95
N GLU A 131 -31.10 -7.16 6.06
CA GLU A 131 -30.46 -8.28 5.37
C GLU A 131 -29.55 -9.09 6.29
N ALA A 132 -28.78 -8.42 7.15
CA ALA A 132 -27.95 -9.10 8.15
C ALA A 132 -28.81 -9.95 9.08
N ASP A 133 -29.95 -9.41 9.55
CA ASP A 133 -30.94 -10.15 10.36
C ASP A 133 -31.55 -11.32 9.57
N ARG A 134 -31.94 -11.10 8.30
CA ARG A 134 -32.47 -12.16 7.41
C ARG A 134 -31.47 -13.29 7.21
N GLN A 135 -30.18 -12.96 7.16
CA GLN A 135 -29.09 -13.94 7.06
C GLN A 135 -28.69 -14.53 8.43
N GLY A 136 -29.34 -14.14 9.53
CA GLY A 136 -29.07 -14.68 10.87
C GLY A 136 -27.74 -14.23 11.46
N MET A 137 -27.26 -13.05 11.07
CA MET A 137 -26.05 -12.44 11.64
C MET A 137 -26.43 -11.61 12.85
N TYR A 138 -25.76 -11.82 13.99
CA TYR A 138 -25.87 -10.91 15.13
C TYR A 138 -25.30 -9.54 14.76
N ILE A 139 -25.97 -8.47 15.16
CA ILE A 139 -25.61 -7.10 14.78
C ILE A 139 -25.32 -6.29 16.03
N LEU A 140 -24.13 -5.70 16.09
CA LEU A 140 -23.74 -4.70 17.06
C LEU A 140 -23.63 -3.35 16.35
N LEU A 141 -24.56 -2.43 16.61
CA LEU A 141 -24.42 -1.06 16.13
C LEU A 141 -23.44 -0.32 17.01
N ASP A 142 -22.49 0.39 16.39
CA ASP A 142 -21.44 1.12 17.09
C ASP A 142 -21.55 2.61 16.78
N PHE A 143 -21.82 3.43 17.81
CA PHE A 143 -21.78 4.88 17.67
C PHE A 143 -20.31 5.32 17.61
N HIS A 144 -19.78 5.40 16.40
CA HIS A 144 -18.34 5.43 16.19
C HIS A 144 -17.70 6.80 16.39
N SER A 145 -18.47 7.86 16.13
CA SER A 145 -18.05 9.24 16.34
C SER A 145 -19.26 10.17 16.24
N VAL A 146 -19.14 11.37 16.76
CA VAL A 146 -20.10 12.47 16.51
C VAL A 146 -19.93 13.09 15.13
N SER A 147 -18.87 12.73 14.41
CA SER A 147 -18.49 13.25 13.09
C SER A 147 -18.12 12.12 12.12
N LYS A 148 -18.58 12.24 10.86
CA LYS A 148 -18.10 11.40 9.75
C LYS A 148 -16.69 11.73 9.25
N GLN A 149 -16.14 12.85 9.70
CA GLN A 149 -14.93 13.47 9.16
C GLN A 149 -13.68 13.03 9.93
N ARG A 150 -13.84 12.89 11.25
CA ARG A 150 -12.81 12.35 12.14
C ARG A 150 -13.45 11.68 13.35
N GLN A 151 -12.69 10.82 13.99
CA GLN A 151 -13.05 10.28 15.29
C GLN A 151 -12.87 11.34 16.37
N TYR A 152 -13.87 11.49 17.24
CA TYR A 152 -13.79 12.39 18.38
C TYR A 152 -13.53 11.60 19.66
N PRO A 153 -12.79 12.17 20.62
CA PRO A 153 -12.56 11.54 21.91
C PRO A 153 -13.83 11.50 22.78
N THR A 154 -14.80 12.39 22.51
CA THR A 154 -15.98 12.63 23.35
C THR A 154 -17.28 12.49 22.57
N TRP A 155 -18.32 11.95 23.23
CA TRP A 155 -19.70 11.82 22.71
C TRP A 155 -20.46 13.13 22.53
N PHE A 156 -19.75 14.26 22.52
CA PHE A 156 -20.27 15.60 22.31
C PHE A 156 -19.20 16.48 21.65
N VAL A 157 -19.64 17.56 21.01
CA VAL A 157 -18.79 18.67 20.52
C VAL A 157 -19.42 19.98 20.99
N SER A 158 -18.68 20.70 21.83
CA SER A 158 -19.08 22.02 22.34
C SER A 158 -18.20 23.16 21.81
N ASN A 159 -17.06 22.85 21.19
CA ASN A 159 -16.17 23.84 20.60
C ASN A 159 -16.73 24.36 19.27
N PRO A 160 -17.07 25.66 19.15
CA PRO A 160 -17.64 26.21 17.92
C PRO A 160 -16.76 26.06 16.69
N ALA A 161 -15.43 26.01 16.86
CA ALA A 161 -14.49 25.82 15.76
C ALA A 161 -14.66 24.46 15.06
N ASP A 162 -15.23 23.49 15.77
CA ASP A 162 -15.42 22.12 15.30
C ASP A 162 -16.84 21.86 14.78
N PHE A 163 -17.75 22.84 14.85
CA PHE A 163 -19.14 22.63 14.47
C PHE A 163 -19.31 22.28 12.99
N SER A 164 -18.49 22.82 12.10
CA SER A 164 -18.49 22.46 10.67
C SER A 164 -18.16 20.99 10.39
N LEU A 165 -17.60 20.29 11.37
CA LEU A 165 -17.19 18.90 11.24
C LEU A 165 -18.30 17.90 11.58
N ILE A 166 -19.38 18.35 12.20
CA ILE A 166 -20.46 17.51 12.72
C ILE A 166 -21.79 17.82 12.06
N TYR A 167 -22.72 16.85 12.15
CA TYR A 167 -24.05 17.02 11.60
C TYR A 167 -24.76 18.25 12.22
N ASN A 168 -25.32 19.11 11.35
CA ASN A 168 -26.07 20.34 11.68
C ASN A 168 -25.25 21.60 12.03
N ASN A 169 -23.90 21.60 11.93
CA ASN A 169 -23.08 22.81 12.11
C ASN A 169 -23.35 23.60 13.41
N GLN A 170 -23.68 22.89 14.50
CA GLN A 170 -23.99 23.45 15.82
C GLN A 170 -23.40 22.54 16.89
N ALA A 171 -23.41 22.95 18.15
CA ALA A 171 -23.02 22.06 19.25
C ALA A 171 -23.81 20.75 19.20
N TYR A 172 -23.10 19.63 19.29
CA TYR A 172 -23.69 18.30 19.43
C TYR A 172 -23.55 17.89 20.89
N THR A 173 -24.66 17.83 21.63
CA THR A 173 -24.62 17.64 23.09
C THR A 173 -24.73 16.16 23.48
N LYS A 174 -24.50 15.86 24.76
CA LYS A 174 -24.76 14.54 25.34
C LYS A 174 -26.21 14.11 25.10
N GLU A 175 -27.16 15.04 25.12
CA GLU A 175 -28.57 14.76 24.88
C GLU A 175 -28.83 14.42 23.40
N ASN A 176 -28.12 15.05 22.45
CA ASN A 176 -28.19 14.65 21.05
C ASN A 176 -27.67 13.21 20.85
N TRP A 177 -26.54 12.87 21.47
CA TRP A 177 -25.99 11.51 21.43
C TRP A 177 -26.98 10.48 21.99
N ILE A 178 -27.53 10.72 23.18
CA ILE A 178 -28.52 9.82 23.81
C ILE A 178 -29.77 9.69 22.93
N ARG A 179 -30.26 10.80 22.36
CA ARG A 179 -31.40 10.79 21.42
C ARG A 179 -31.13 9.87 20.23
N ASP A 180 -29.93 9.91 19.66
CA ASP A 180 -29.57 9.16 18.47
C ASP A 180 -29.37 7.66 18.77
N LEU A 181 -28.81 7.33 19.93
CA LEU A 181 -28.77 5.96 20.45
C LEU A 181 -30.19 5.39 20.66
N VAL A 182 -31.08 6.16 21.30
CA VAL A 182 -32.48 5.78 21.49
C VAL A 182 -33.21 5.62 20.16
N PHE A 183 -32.90 6.47 19.17
CA PHE A 183 -33.48 6.38 17.83
C PHE A 183 -33.16 5.03 17.19
N VAL A 184 -31.89 4.62 17.13
CA VAL A 184 -31.52 3.33 16.52
C VAL A 184 -32.04 2.14 17.34
N ALA A 185 -32.05 2.25 18.68
CA ALA A 185 -32.58 1.21 19.57
C ALA A 185 -34.06 0.91 19.27
N LYS A 186 -34.88 1.95 19.06
CA LYS A 186 -36.29 1.82 18.68
C LYS A 186 -36.47 1.37 17.24
N ARG A 187 -35.70 1.95 16.33
CA ARG A 187 -35.85 1.73 14.88
C ARG A 187 -35.70 0.27 14.50
N TYR A 188 -34.77 -0.43 15.15
CA TYR A 188 -34.44 -1.82 14.84
C TYR A 188 -34.94 -2.81 15.90
N ALA A 189 -35.87 -2.40 16.78
CA ALA A 189 -36.34 -3.23 17.90
C ALA A 189 -37.00 -4.55 17.49
N ASN A 190 -37.49 -4.64 16.26
CA ASN A 190 -38.14 -5.83 15.72
C ASN A 190 -37.17 -6.82 15.04
N LEU A 191 -35.88 -6.47 14.89
CA LEU A 191 -34.89 -7.37 14.31
C LEU A 191 -34.46 -8.39 15.37
N THR A 192 -34.52 -9.67 15.02
CA THR A 192 -34.27 -10.77 15.97
C THR A 192 -32.80 -10.79 16.40
N HIS A 193 -31.89 -10.55 15.46
CA HIS A 193 -30.45 -10.63 15.66
C HIS A 193 -29.80 -9.28 15.99
N PHE A 194 -30.59 -8.25 16.31
CA PHE A 194 -30.02 -7.00 16.83
C PHE A 194 -29.55 -7.21 18.27
N LEU A 195 -28.27 -7.50 18.43
CA LEU A 195 -27.65 -8.00 19.66
C LEU A 195 -27.52 -6.91 20.71
N GLY A 196 -27.10 -5.72 20.28
CA GLY A 196 -26.78 -4.64 21.19
C GLY A 196 -26.28 -3.37 20.51
N ILE A 197 -25.96 -2.40 21.35
CA ILE A 197 -25.34 -1.14 20.93
C ILE A 197 -24.03 -0.95 21.70
N ASP A 198 -22.95 -0.72 20.95
CA ASP A 198 -21.70 -0.15 21.44
C ASP A 198 -21.89 1.37 21.49
N ILE A 199 -22.02 1.87 22.72
CA ILE A 199 -22.62 3.19 22.95
C ILE A 199 -21.71 4.34 22.53
N TYR A 200 -20.39 4.14 22.52
CA TYR A 200 -19.44 5.10 21.95
C TYR A 200 -18.07 4.45 21.72
N ASN A 201 -17.51 4.67 20.54
CA ASN A 201 -16.20 4.14 20.17
C ASN A 201 -15.04 4.92 20.83
N GLU A 202 -14.18 4.17 21.51
CA GLU A 202 -12.85 4.58 21.98
C GLU A 202 -12.80 5.95 22.70
N PRO A 203 -13.54 6.16 23.81
CA PRO A 203 -13.35 7.33 24.64
C PRO A 203 -11.86 7.49 25.04
N ASN A 204 -11.27 8.67 24.81
CA ASN A 204 -9.83 8.85 24.98
C ASN A 204 -9.41 10.29 25.32
N GLY A 205 -8.10 10.52 25.45
CA GLY A 205 -7.50 11.84 25.62
C GLY A 205 -7.92 12.50 26.94
N ILE A 206 -8.80 13.50 26.87
CA ILE A 206 -9.30 14.24 28.04
C ILE A 206 -10.36 13.46 28.84
N VAL A 207 -10.92 12.40 28.27
CA VAL A 207 -11.94 11.59 28.94
C VAL A 207 -11.37 10.89 30.17
N ARG A 208 -12.15 10.88 31.25
CA ARG A 208 -11.88 10.12 32.48
C ARG A 208 -13.04 9.22 32.80
N TRP A 209 -12.81 8.18 33.60
CA TRP A 209 -13.88 7.30 34.05
C TRP A 209 -14.85 8.08 34.94
N SER A 210 -14.30 8.76 35.95
CA SER A 210 -15.02 9.67 36.84
C SER A 210 -14.09 10.72 37.46
N ALA A 211 -14.52 11.41 38.52
CA ALA A 211 -13.69 12.34 39.26
C ALA A 211 -12.50 11.63 39.93
N GLY A 212 -11.31 12.24 39.85
CA GLY A 212 -10.09 11.71 40.48
C GLY A 212 -8.82 12.34 39.92
N ASP A 213 -8.77 12.61 38.61
CA ASP A 213 -7.67 13.36 37.99
C ASP A 213 -7.72 14.84 38.38
N ALA A 214 -6.63 15.35 38.97
CA ALA A 214 -6.50 16.76 39.34
C ALA A 214 -6.57 17.72 38.13
N ASN A 215 -6.27 17.24 36.93
CA ASN A 215 -6.26 18.03 35.69
C ASN A 215 -7.61 18.03 34.96
N VAL A 216 -8.53 17.12 35.30
CA VAL A 216 -9.84 16.99 34.65
C VAL A 216 -10.94 17.00 35.71
N THR A 217 -11.42 18.19 36.04
CA THR A 217 -12.45 18.41 37.07
C THR A 217 -13.85 18.59 36.50
N ASN A 218 -13.99 18.87 35.21
CA ASN A 218 -15.28 19.11 34.57
C ASN A 218 -16.03 17.78 34.32
N PRO A 219 -17.22 17.56 34.93
CA PRO A 219 -17.94 16.30 34.80
C PRO A 219 -18.42 15.95 33.39
N ILE A 220 -18.39 16.91 32.45
CA ILE A 220 -18.73 16.65 31.05
C ILE A 220 -17.82 15.60 30.41
N TYR A 221 -16.58 15.45 30.91
CA TYR A 221 -15.60 14.48 30.42
C TYR A 221 -15.64 13.11 31.13
N PHE A 222 -16.60 12.89 32.04
CA PHE A 222 -16.68 11.65 32.82
C PHE A 222 -17.52 10.59 32.11
N TRP A 223 -16.84 9.54 31.65
CA TRP A 223 -17.40 8.47 30.84
C TRP A 223 -18.46 7.66 31.60
N LYS A 224 -18.19 7.27 32.84
CA LYS A 224 -19.09 6.43 33.65
C LYS A 224 -20.50 7.00 33.72
N ALA A 225 -20.63 8.27 34.12
CA ALA A 225 -21.93 8.92 34.26
C ALA A 225 -22.65 9.11 32.91
N ALA A 226 -21.90 9.34 31.82
CA ALA A 226 -22.46 9.44 30.48
C ALA A 226 -22.95 8.08 29.97
N ALA A 227 -22.13 7.03 30.12
CA ALA A 227 -22.45 5.66 29.76
C ALA A 227 -23.69 5.15 30.50
N GLU A 228 -23.80 5.38 31.81
CA GLU A 228 -24.98 5.01 32.61
C GLU A 228 -26.27 5.69 32.11
N SER A 229 -26.18 6.99 31.81
CA SER A 229 -27.32 7.75 31.30
C SER A 229 -27.80 7.22 29.94
N ALA A 230 -26.85 6.98 29.02
CA ALA A 230 -27.15 6.46 27.70
C ALA A 230 -27.71 5.03 27.77
N SER A 231 -27.11 4.17 28.59
CA SER A 231 -27.52 2.78 28.78
C SER A 231 -28.93 2.69 29.32
N ALA A 232 -29.28 3.49 30.33
CA ALA A 232 -30.63 3.54 30.88
C ALA A 232 -31.65 3.97 29.81
N ALA A 233 -31.32 4.97 28.98
CA ALA A 233 -32.19 5.43 27.90
C ALA A 233 -32.37 4.39 26.78
N VAL A 234 -31.29 3.72 26.38
CA VAL A 234 -31.32 2.63 25.38
C VAL A 234 -32.16 1.47 25.89
N LEU A 235 -31.94 1.00 27.12
CA LEU A 235 -32.69 -0.13 27.68
C LEU A 235 -34.17 0.20 27.92
N ALA A 236 -34.51 1.45 28.25
CA ALA A 236 -35.90 1.90 28.31
C ALA A 236 -36.57 1.89 26.93
N ALA A 237 -35.80 2.15 25.87
CA ALA A 237 -36.28 2.15 24.49
C ALA A 237 -36.37 0.75 23.88
N ASN A 238 -35.42 -0.12 24.22
CA ASN A 238 -35.36 -1.51 23.77
C ASN A 238 -34.70 -2.38 24.86
N PRO A 239 -35.50 -3.05 25.72
CA PRO A 239 -34.98 -3.86 26.81
C PRO A 239 -34.34 -5.17 26.34
N ASN A 240 -34.48 -5.53 25.06
CA ASN A 240 -33.96 -6.79 24.53
C ASN A 240 -32.46 -6.75 24.21
N LEU A 241 -31.85 -5.56 24.18
CA LEU A 241 -30.46 -5.36 23.79
C LEU A 241 -29.48 -5.61 24.95
N LEU A 242 -28.25 -5.93 24.59
CA LEU A 242 -27.06 -5.74 25.43
C LEU A 242 -26.49 -4.33 25.22
N ILE A 243 -25.83 -3.81 26.25
CA ILE A 243 -25.08 -2.55 26.20
C ILE A 243 -23.60 -2.88 26.23
N PHE A 244 -22.91 -2.55 25.15
CA PHE A 244 -21.47 -2.66 25.02
C PHE A 244 -20.88 -1.30 25.44
N VAL A 245 -20.03 -1.31 26.46
CA VAL A 245 -19.35 -0.12 26.97
C VAL A 245 -17.85 -0.31 26.83
N GLN A 246 -17.18 0.60 26.13
CA GLN A 246 -15.71 0.60 25.99
C GLN A 246 -15.01 1.22 27.21
N GLY A 247 -13.71 1.00 27.29
CA GLY A 247 -12.85 1.57 28.32
C GLY A 247 -12.49 3.03 28.03
N ILE A 248 -11.47 3.52 28.71
CA ILE A 248 -10.86 4.84 28.47
C ILE A 248 -9.38 4.69 28.09
N ASN A 249 -8.63 5.80 28.09
CA ASN A 249 -7.18 5.82 27.89
C ASN A 249 -6.47 6.42 29.13
N GLY A 250 -6.78 5.86 30.31
CA GLY A 250 -6.24 6.26 31.61
C GLY A 250 -7.15 7.21 32.42
N ASN A 251 -7.22 6.97 33.73
CA ASN A 251 -8.00 7.73 34.71
C ASN A 251 -7.17 8.69 35.59
N TYR A 252 -5.87 8.44 35.77
CA TYR A 252 -4.92 9.32 36.48
C TYR A 252 -5.37 9.78 37.89
N ASP A 253 -6.08 8.91 38.62
CA ASP A 253 -6.63 9.20 39.95
C ASP A 253 -5.75 8.71 41.12
N SER A 254 -4.54 8.22 40.80
CA SER A 254 -3.59 7.59 41.73
C SER A 254 -4.06 6.26 42.36
N VAL A 255 -5.17 5.68 41.87
CA VAL A 255 -5.67 4.37 42.31
C VAL A 255 -5.27 3.29 41.31
N GLU A 256 -5.50 3.52 40.03
CA GLU A 256 -5.07 2.62 38.96
C GLU A 256 -3.61 2.85 38.53
N ASN A 257 -3.06 1.92 37.75
CA ASN A 257 -1.77 2.13 37.10
C ASN A 257 -1.95 2.70 35.68
N SER A 258 -2.08 4.02 35.58
CA SER A 258 -2.20 4.71 34.28
C SER A 258 -0.90 4.71 33.45
N ASN A 259 0.21 4.18 33.98
CA ASN A 259 1.47 4.06 33.23
C ASN A 259 1.53 2.83 32.32
N ILE A 260 0.56 1.90 32.43
CA ILE A 260 0.48 0.76 31.53
C ILE A 260 0.19 1.29 30.11
N PRO A 261 1.06 1.02 29.11
CA PRO A 261 0.79 1.45 27.74
C PRO A 261 -0.49 0.81 27.22
N MET A 262 -1.43 1.63 26.75
CA MET A 262 -2.79 1.23 26.40
C MET A 262 -3.28 1.96 25.14
N ASN A 263 -4.19 1.32 24.42
CA ASN A 263 -4.90 1.89 23.28
C ASN A 263 -6.11 2.70 23.76
N TRP A 264 -6.75 3.41 22.83
CA TRP A 264 -8.01 4.08 23.14
C TRP A 264 -9.10 3.04 23.42
N GLY A 265 -9.98 3.30 24.38
CA GLY A 265 -11.04 2.37 24.76
C GLY A 265 -10.59 1.09 25.48
N GLU A 266 -9.31 0.94 25.86
CA GLU A 266 -8.77 -0.31 26.41
C GLU A 266 -8.90 -0.44 27.93
N ASP A 267 -8.87 0.68 28.66
CA ASP A 267 -8.67 0.68 30.11
C ASP A 267 -9.99 0.60 30.89
N PHE A 268 -10.13 -0.50 31.64
CA PHE A 268 -11.21 -0.75 32.59
C PHE A 268 -10.72 -0.89 34.04
N GLN A 269 -9.47 -0.56 34.37
CA GLN A 269 -9.03 -0.57 35.78
C GLN A 269 -10.02 0.15 36.73
N PRO A 270 -10.61 1.30 36.37
CA PRO A 270 -11.59 1.99 37.21
C PRO A 270 -12.87 1.23 37.48
N GLN A 271 -13.26 0.28 36.61
CA GLN A 271 -14.46 -0.55 36.81
C GLN A 271 -14.35 -1.39 38.10
N ALA A 272 -13.14 -1.71 38.57
CA ALA A 272 -12.93 -2.52 39.78
C ALA A 272 -13.34 -1.79 41.07
N TYR A 273 -13.18 -0.46 41.13
CA TYR A 273 -13.46 0.34 42.33
C TYR A 273 -14.56 1.41 42.13
N GLN A 274 -14.96 1.66 40.88
CA GLN A 274 -16.09 2.53 40.51
C GLN A 274 -16.94 1.86 39.43
N PRO A 275 -17.62 0.75 39.75
CA PRO A 275 -18.36 -0.03 38.77
C PRO A 275 -19.51 0.76 38.13
N LEU A 276 -19.72 0.55 36.84
CA LEU A 276 -20.88 1.03 36.09
C LEU A 276 -22.19 0.56 36.75
N ASN A 277 -23.09 1.50 37.01
CA ASN A 277 -24.45 1.23 37.48
C ASN A 277 -25.38 0.92 36.29
N ILE A 278 -25.03 -0.12 35.54
CA ILE A 278 -25.82 -0.70 34.46
C ILE A 278 -26.21 -2.11 34.90
N PRO A 279 -27.45 -2.58 34.66
CA PRO A 279 -27.86 -3.92 35.05
C PRO A 279 -26.84 -4.97 34.57
N LEU A 280 -26.31 -5.78 35.49
CA LEU A 280 -25.23 -6.72 35.19
C LEU A 280 -25.61 -7.70 34.08
N ASN A 281 -26.88 -8.07 34.01
CA ASN A 281 -27.41 -8.94 32.96
C ASN A 281 -27.57 -8.25 31.59
N LYS A 282 -27.16 -6.98 31.46
CA LYS A 282 -27.20 -6.20 30.22
C LYS A 282 -25.85 -5.61 29.84
N LEU A 283 -24.89 -5.56 30.77
CA LEU A 283 -23.58 -4.96 30.54
C LEU A 283 -22.60 -5.94 29.89
N VAL A 284 -21.95 -5.49 28.82
CA VAL A 284 -20.79 -6.13 28.21
C VAL A 284 -19.64 -5.12 28.19
N LEU A 285 -18.49 -5.50 28.74
CA LEU A 285 -17.28 -4.67 28.66
C LEU A 285 -16.59 -4.97 27.32
N THR A 286 -16.25 -3.94 26.55
CA THR A 286 -15.75 -4.14 25.18
C THR A 286 -14.45 -3.38 24.90
N PRO A 287 -13.31 -3.81 25.44
CA PRO A 287 -12.02 -3.15 25.21
C PRO A 287 -11.60 -3.25 23.76
N HIS A 288 -10.93 -2.21 23.28
CA HIS A 288 -10.15 -2.24 22.05
C HIS A 288 -8.69 -2.49 22.39
N THR A 289 -8.03 -3.37 21.65
CA THR A 289 -6.60 -3.62 21.84
C THR A 289 -5.93 -3.88 20.50
N TYR A 290 -4.83 -3.17 20.26
CA TYR A 290 -4.10 -3.19 18.99
C TYR A 290 -2.60 -3.44 19.16
N GLY A 291 -2.01 -3.93 18.07
CA GLY A 291 -0.60 -4.26 17.93
C GLY A 291 0.26 -3.13 17.34
N PRO A 292 1.53 -3.44 17.01
CA PRO A 292 2.52 -2.47 16.54
C PRO A 292 2.21 -1.84 15.17
N ASP A 293 1.29 -2.41 14.39
CA ASP A 293 0.83 -1.81 13.12
C ASP A 293 -0.02 -0.55 13.32
N VAL A 294 -0.70 -0.42 14.46
CA VAL A 294 -1.61 0.71 14.76
C VAL A 294 -0.93 1.75 15.64
N TYR A 295 -0.35 1.31 16.75
CA TYR A 295 0.31 2.21 17.70
C TYR A 295 1.46 1.50 18.41
N VAL A 296 2.68 1.99 18.19
CA VAL A 296 3.90 1.43 18.77
C VAL A 296 3.99 1.79 20.26
N LYS A 297 3.47 0.90 21.11
CA LYS A 297 3.58 1.00 22.56
C LYS A 297 5.00 0.66 23.02
N SER A 298 5.44 1.29 24.10
CA SER A 298 6.73 0.96 24.73
C SER A 298 6.83 -0.51 25.16
N SER A 299 5.70 -1.15 25.46
CA SER A 299 5.62 -2.58 25.77
C SER A 299 6.11 -3.50 24.64
N PHE A 300 6.14 -3.03 23.38
CA PHE A 300 6.60 -3.83 22.24
C PHE A 300 8.12 -3.81 22.06
N SER A 301 8.80 -2.87 22.71
CA SER A 301 10.26 -2.78 22.72
C SER A 301 10.88 -3.41 23.99
N ASP A 302 10.04 -3.92 24.88
CA ASP A 302 10.51 -4.62 26.07
C ASP A 302 11.23 -5.93 25.69
N PRO A 303 12.42 -6.24 26.25
CA PRO A 303 13.15 -7.48 25.95
C PRO A 303 12.34 -8.77 26.21
N THR A 304 11.31 -8.70 27.05
CA THR A 304 10.44 -9.84 27.38
C THR A 304 9.21 -9.93 26.48
N PHE A 305 9.03 -9.04 25.51
CA PHE A 305 7.93 -9.12 24.54
C PHE A 305 7.93 -10.48 23.79
N PRO A 306 6.78 -11.16 23.65
CA PRO A 306 5.43 -10.74 24.05
C PRO A 306 5.00 -11.19 25.46
N ALA A 307 5.87 -11.81 26.25
CA ALA A 307 5.53 -12.39 27.56
C ALA A 307 5.14 -11.36 28.63
N ASN A 308 5.45 -10.07 28.44
CA ASN A 308 4.98 -8.97 29.29
C ASN A 308 3.50 -8.62 29.08
N LEU A 309 2.93 -8.87 27.90
CA LEU A 309 1.59 -8.39 27.54
C LEU A 309 0.45 -9.00 28.38
N PRO A 310 0.44 -10.30 28.75
CA PRO A 310 -0.62 -10.87 29.58
C PRO A 310 -0.87 -10.13 30.89
N ALA A 311 0.19 -9.66 31.56
CA ALA A 311 0.04 -8.91 32.81
C ALA A 311 -0.61 -7.53 32.58
N HIS A 312 -0.31 -6.88 31.46
CA HIS A 312 -0.95 -5.62 31.07
C HIS A 312 -2.43 -5.85 30.74
N TRP A 313 -2.74 -6.87 29.94
CA TRP A 313 -4.13 -7.20 29.59
C TRP A 313 -4.94 -7.61 30.82
N ASP A 314 -4.37 -8.35 31.76
CA ASP A 314 -5.03 -8.70 33.03
C ASP A 314 -5.40 -7.46 33.83
N ALA A 315 -4.48 -6.49 33.94
CA ALA A 315 -4.74 -5.23 34.61
C ALA A 315 -5.81 -4.38 33.90
N LEU A 316 -5.66 -4.20 32.59
CA LEU A 316 -6.52 -3.30 31.80
C LEU A 316 -7.95 -3.83 31.70
N PHE A 317 -8.16 -5.14 31.45
CA PHE A 317 -9.50 -5.69 31.27
C PHE A 317 -9.69 -7.17 31.68
N GLY A 318 -8.62 -7.96 31.75
CA GLY A 318 -8.71 -9.41 31.95
C GLY A 318 -9.20 -9.84 33.32
N GLN A 319 -9.00 -9.01 34.35
CA GLN A 319 -9.55 -9.22 35.69
C GLN A 319 -11.09 -9.35 35.72
N PHE A 320 -11.79 -8.90 34.68
CA PHE A 320 -13.26 -8.94 34.62
C PHE A 320 -13.85 -10.19 33.96
N PHE A 321 -13.04 -11.07 33.33
CA PHE A 321 -13.55 -12.22 32.56
C PHE A 321 -14.48 -13.15 33.35
N GLN A 322 -14.32 -13.24 34.67
CA GLN A 322 -15.14 -14.10 35.54
C GLN A 322 -16.47 -13.45 35.95
N THR A 323 -16.57 -12.12 35.92
CA THR A 323 -17.70 -11.37 36.46
C THR A 323 -18.55 -10.72 35.38
N HIS A 324 -17.95 -10.35 34.26
CA HIS A 324 -18.61 -9.68 33.14
C HIS A 324 -18.24 -10.40 31.83
N PRO A 325 -19.16 -10.48 30.86
CA PRO A 325 -18.74 -10.76 29.50
C PRO A 325 -17.82 -9.63 29.04
N VAL A 326 -16.60 -10.01 28.69
CA VAL A 326 -15.64 -9.11 28.04
C VAL A 326 -15.51 -9.59 26.60
N VAL A 327 -15.84 -8.71 25.65
CA VAL A 327 -15.79 -8.99 24.22
C VAL A 327 -14.80 -8.01 23.61
N ILE A 328 -13.69 -8.48 23.05
CA ILE A 328 -12.73 -7.55 22.44
C ILE A 328 -13.39 -6.89 21.24
N GLY A 329 -13.67 -5.58 21.33
CA GLY A 329 -14.51 -4.83 20.39
C GLY A 329 -13.81 -4.51 19.08
N GLU A 330 -12.49 -4.32 19.15
CA GLU A 330 -11.61 -4.25 18.01
C GLU A 330 -10.22 -4.79 18.37
N TRP A 331 -9.69 -5.59 17.45
CA TRP A 331 -8.30 -6.00 17.42
C TRP A 331 -7.93 -6.44 16.00
N GLY A 332 -6.68 -6.22 15.61
CA GLY A 332 -6.21 -6.56 14.27
C GLY A 332 -4.89 -5.88 13.93
N GLY A 333 -4.44 -6.13 12.71
CA GLY A 333 -3.15 -5.70 12.18
C GLY A 333 -2.93 -6.32 10.80
N LYS A 334 -1.88 -5.90 10.08
CA LYS A 334 -1.57 -6.41 8.73
C LYS A 334 -0.98 -7.80 8.75
N TYR A 335 -0.66 -8.33 9.92
CA TYR A 335 -0.21 -9.69 10.16
C TYR A 335 1.00 -10.04 9.28
N GLY A 336 2.10 -9.30 9.47
CA GLY A 336 3.35 -9.50 8.74
C GLY A 336 3.55 -8.60 7.52
N GLN A 337 2.49 -7.97 7.02
CA GLN A 337 2.54 -7.12 5.82
C GLN A 337 2.58 -5.62 6.12
N GLY A 338 2.54 -5.23 7.39
CA GLY A 338 2.58 -3.84 7.85
C GLY A 338 3.93 -3.43 8.42
N SER A 339 4.00 -2.19 8.94
CA SER A 339 5.21 -1.64 9.55
C SER A 339 5.64 -2.39 10.80
N GLY A 340 4.72 -3.02 11.52
CA GLY A 340 4.98 -3.90 12.65
C GLY A 340 5.52 -5.28 12.23
N GLY A 341 5.38 -5.67 10.96
CA GLY A 341 5.96 -6.90 10.39
C GLY A 341 5.75 -8.13 11.29
N GLN A 342 6.86 -8.79 11.65
CA GLN A 342 6.85 -9.98 12.50
C GLN A 342 6.38 -9.69 13.94
N GLN A 343 6.55 -8.46 14.45
CA GLN A 343 6.04 -8.10 15.77
C GLN A 343 4.51 -8.08 15.80
N ASP A 344 3.85 -7.71 14.70
CA ASP A 344 2.38 -7.77 14.61
C ASP A 344 1.86 -9.21 14.61
N ILE A 345 2.52 -10.11 13.89
CA ILE A 345 2.24 -11.56 13.96
C ILE A 345 2.38 -12.05 15.41
N THR A 346 3.48 -11.67 16.06
CA THR A 346 3.79 -12.09 17.43
C THR A 346 2.76 -11.57 18.43
N TRP A 347 2.37 -10.29 18.31
CA TRP A 347 1.36 -9.65 19.15
C TRP A 347 -0.02 -10.29 18.98
N GLN A 348 -0.49 -10.46 17.73
CA GLN A 348 -1.80 -11.04 17.45
C GLN A 348 -1.90 -12.49 17.93
N ASN A 349 -0.85 -13.30 17.74
CA ASN A 349 -0.82 -14.67 18.29
C ASN A 349 -0.84 -14.65 19.82
N ALA A 350 -0.05 -13.78 20.46
CA ALA A 350 -0.02 -13.67 21.91
C ALA A 350 -1.37 -13.25 22.51
N LEU A 351 -2.09 -12.34 21.85
CA LEU A 351 -3.45 -11.96 22.26
C LEU A 351 -4.40 -13.16 22.17
N VAL A 352 -4.41 -13.87 21.05
CA VAL A 352 -5.26 -15.07 20.89
C VAL A 352 -4.92 -16.14 21.92
N ASP A 353 -3.64 -16.41 22.17
CA ASP A 353 -3.20 -17.38 23.17
C ASP A 353 -3.61 -16.95 24.59
N TYR A 354 -3.48 -15.66 24.91
CA TYR A 354 -3.94 -15.10 26.17
C TYR A 354 -5.46 -15.28 26.35
N LEU A 355 -6.28 -14.89 25.36
CA LEU A 355 -7.73 -15.05 25.42
C LEU A 355 -8.13 -16.52 25.60
N LEU A 356 -7.51 -17.43 24.83
CA LEU A 356 -7.72 -18.86 24.96
C LEU A 356 -7.34 -19.38 26.35
N SER A 357 -6.22 -18.92 26.92
CA SER A 357 -5.80 -19.30 28.28
C SER A 357 -6.79 -18.86 29.36
N LYS A 358 -7.58 -17.82 29.09
CA LYS A 358 -8.64 -17.30 29.97
C LYS A 358 -10.01 -17.89 29.65
N GLY A 359 -10.12 -18.78 28.65
CA GLY A 359 -11.38 -19.36 28.20
C GLY A 359 -12.26 -18.39 27.40
N VAL A 360 -11.70 -17.29 26.90
CA VAL A 360 -12.41 -16.21 26.20
C VAL A 360 -12.32 -16.43 24.70
N ARG A 361 -13.47 -16.33 24.03
CA ARG A 361 -13.58 -16.58 22.57
C ARG A 361 -14.31 -15.48 21.80
N ASN A 362 -14.92 -14.53 22.53
CA ASN A 362 -15.80 -13.52 21.97
C ASN A 362 -15.00 -12.30 21.54
N SER A 363 -15.07 -11.93 20.27
CA SER A 363 -14.40 -10.74 19.75
C SER A 363 -14.99 -10.26 18.44
N PHE A 364 -14.74 -9.00 18.08
CA PHE A 364 -14.88 -8.46 16.74
C PHE A 364 -13.50 -8.13 16.17
N TYR A 365 -13.13 -8.81 15.08
CA TYR A 365 -11.87 -8.52 14.37
C TYR A 365 -12.00 -7.25 13.54
N TRP A 366 -11.00 -6.36 13.61
CA TRP A 366 -10.91 -5.16 12.78
C TRP A 366 -9.96 -5.40 11.60
N CYS A 367 -10.43 -5.43 10.34
CA CYS A 367 -11.82 -5.36 9.88
C CYS A 367 -12.10 -6.28 8.67
N TYR A 368 -13.31 -6.26 8.14
CA TYR A 368 -13.69 -7.02 6.94
C TYR A 368 -12.97 -6.52 5.68
N THR A 369 -13.12 -5.23 5.37
CA THR A 369 -12.59 -4.63 4.14
C THR A 369 -11.10 -4.26 4.28
N PRO A 370 -10.33 -4.22 3.17
CA PRO A 370 -8.87 -4.04 3.23
C PRO A 370 -8.42 -2.59 3.47
N ASN A 371 -9.30 -1.60 3.33
CA ASN A 371 -8.93 -0.18 3.31
C ASN A 371 -8.71 0.48 4.68
N SER A 372 -8.57 -0.29 5.77
CA SER A 372 -8.03 0.24 7.02
C SER A 372 -6.52 0.41 6.85
N GLY A 373 -6.03 1.65 6.84
CA GLY A 373 -4.67 1.96 6.38
C GLY A 373 -3.54 1.32 7.20
N ASP A 374 -3.77 1.12 8.49
CA ASP A 374 -2.88 0.55 9.49
C ASP A 374 -3.04 -0.98 9.64
N THR A 375 -4.27 -1.50 9.65
CA THR A 375 -4.56 -2.92 9.92
C THR A 375 -4.81 -3.78 8.67
N GLY A 376 -5.16 -3.17 7.54
CA GLY A 376 -5.74 -3.89 6.41
C GLY A 376 -7.08 -4.53 6.79
N GLY A 377 -7.39 -5.71 6.24
CA GLY A 377 -8.60 -6.46 6.62
C GLY A 377 -8.41 -7.98 6.58
N ILE A 378 -9.51 -8.71 6.79
CA ILE A 378 -9.65 -10.12 6.43
C ILE A 378 -9.60 -10.29 4.90
N LEU A 379 -10.03 -9.27 4.17
CA LEU A 379 -9.77 -9.17 2.74
C LEU A 379 -8.43 -8.44 2.47
N ASP A 380 -7.78 -8.79 1.37
CA ASP A 380 -6.69 -8.01 0.77
C ASP A 380 -7.21 -6.99 -0.25
N ASP A 381 -6.33 -6.17 -0.82
CA ASP A 381 -6.70 -5.09 -1.78
C ASP A 381 -7.37 -5.61 -3.06
N SER A 382 -7.18 -6.89 -3.38
CA SER A 382 -7.86 -7.58 -4.49
C SER A 382 -9.18 -8.22 -4.07
N LEU A 383 -9.61 -8.01 -2.83
CA LEU A 383 -10.78 -8.60 -2.19
C LEU A 383 -10.69 -10.13 -2.00
N ASN A 384 -9.47 -10.69 -2.01
CA ASN A 384 -9.27 -12.09 -1.65
C ASN A 384 -9.16 -12.24 -0.14
N VAL A 385 -9.61 -13.38 0.38
CA VAL A 385 -9.56 -13.67 1.82
C VAL A 385 -8.14 -14.04 2.25
N ARG A 386 -7.62 -13.30 3.23
CA ARG A 386 -6.36 -13.55 3.93
C ARG A 386 -6.47 -14.78 4.83
N GLN A 387 -6.08 -15.93 4.30
CA GLN A 387 -6.21 -17.22 4.98
C GLN A 387 -5.40 -17.30 6.28
N ASP A 388 -4.27 -16.61 6.36
CA ASP A 388 -3.44 -16.47 7.55
C ASP A 388 -4.19 -15.78 8.70
N LYS A 389 -4.81 -14.63 8.41
CA LYS A 389 -5.65 -13.92 9.40
C LYS A 389 -6.90 -14.71 9.74
N LEU A 390 -7.58 -15.31 8.76
CA LEU A 390 -8.76 -16.14 9.01
C LEU A 390 -8.44 -17.36 9.88
N ALA A 391 -7.29 -18.01 9.68
CA ALA A 391 -6.85 -19.13 10.50
C ALA A 391 -6.63 -18.71 11.96
N LEU A 392 -6.02 -17.54 12.18
CA LEU A 392 -5.85 -17.00 13.53
C LEU A 392 -7.19 -16.75 14.23
N VAL A 393 -8.14 -16.12 13.54
CA VAL A 393 -9.47 -15.85 14.11
C VAL A 393 -10.22 -17.17 14.38
N LYS A 394 -10.12 -18.16 13.49
CA LYS A 394 -10.68 -19.51 13.73
C LYS A 394 -10.04 -20.25 14.90
N LYS A 395 -8.74 -20.06 15.15
CA LYS A 395 -8.05 -20.57 16.34
C LYS A 395 -8.69 -20.02 17.62
N LEU A 396 -8.96 -18.71 17.69
CA LEU A 396 -9.66 -18.11 18.83
C LEU A 396 -11.04 -18.75 19.06
N TRP A 397 -11.76 -19.06 17.98
CA TRP A 397 -13.09 -19.65 18.08
C TRP A 397 -13.10 -21.09 18.62
N GLY A 398 -11.96 -21.79 18.62
CA GLY A 398 -11.88 -23.19 19.00
C GLY A 398 -12.52 -24.14 17.98
N ALA A 399 -12.64 -23.73 16.73
CA ALA A 399 -13.09 -24.61 15.66
C ALA A 399 -12.07 -25.74 15.44
N PRO A 400 -12.48 -27.02 15.33
CA PRO A 400 -11.55 -28.09 15.02
C PRO A 400 -10.88 -27.80 13.68
N THR A 401 -9.56 -28.00 13.61
CA THR A 401 -8.78 -27.97 12.36
C THR A 401 -9.14 -29.19 11.51
N THR A 402 -10.36 -29.23 10.98
CA THR A 402 -10.74 -30.20 9.96
C THR A 402 -10.18 -29.73 8.63
N THR A 403 -9.11 -30.38 8.19
CA THR A 403 -8.70 -30.47 6.79
C THR A 403 -9.76 -31.25 6.00
N THR A 404 -10.88 -30.60 5.66
CA THR A 404 -11.84 -31.16 4.71
C THR A 404 -11.56 -30.65 3.31
N THR A 405 -11.00 -31.54 2.49
CA THR A 405 -11.08 -31.51 1.03
C THR A 405 -12.54 -31.38 0.59
N VAL A 406 -12.88 -30.35 -0.20
CA VAL A 406 -14.21 -30.18 -0.82
C VAL A 406 -14.10 -30.48 -2.32
N PRO A 407 -15.09 -31.19 -2.92
CA PRO A 407 -15.06 -31.64 -4.32
C PRO A 407 -15.32 -30.49 -5.33
N PRO A 408 -15.06 -30.71 -6.64
CA PRO A 408 -15.19 -29.66 -7.64
C PRO A 408 -16.66 -29.32 -7.94
N PRO A 409 -16.98 -28.04 -8.24
CA PRO A 409 -18.34 -27.63 -8.56
C PRO A 409 -18.75 -28.10 -9.96
N THR A 410 -19.91 -28.76 -10.01
CA THR A 410 -20.66 -29.11 -11.21
C THR A 410 -21.02 -27.87 -12.03
N THR A 411 -20.86 -28.01 -13.35
CA THR A 411 -21.26 -27.06 -14.38
C THR A 411 -22.78 -26.96 -14.50
N THR A 412 -23.31 -25.73 -14.51
CA THR A 412 -24.68 -25.46 -14.98
C THR A 412 -24.63 -24.42 -16.09
N THR A 413 -25.33 -24.76 -17.16
CA THR A 413 -25.42 -24.13 -18.47
C THR A 413 -26.07 -22.75 -18.49
N THR A 414 -25.63 -21.98 -19.49
CA THR A 414 -26.12 -20.69 -19.99
C THR A 414 -27.60 -20.66 -20.37
N THR A 415 -28.25 -19.51 -20.12
CA THR A 415 -29.39 -19.03 -20.91
C THR A 415 -29.24 -17.54 -21.23
N THR A 416 -29.49 -17.22 -22.50
CA THR A 416 -29.30 -15.95 -23.22
C THR A 416 -30.43 -14.93 -23.08
N ALA A 417 -30.10 -13.66 -23.44
CA ALA A 417 -30.90 -12.55 -24.01
C ALA A 417 -31.23 -11.36 -23.07
N PRO A 418 -31.51 -10.12 -23.56
CA PRO A 418 -31.33 -9.52 -24.90
C PRO A 418 -30.58 -8.15 -24.89
N GLN A 419 -30.21 -7.67 -26.08
CA GLN A 419 -29.67 -6.33 -26.39
C GLN A 419 -30.74 -5.22 -26.26
N PRO A 420 -30.36 -3.99 -25.83
CA PRO A 420 -31.02 -2.76 -26.28
C PRO A 420 -30.11 -1.89 -27.16
N ALA A 421 -30.74 -1.23 -28.13
CA ALA A 421 -30.15 -0.38 -29.16
C ALA A 421 -30.08 1.12 -28.72
N PRO A 422 -29.82 2.06 -29.65
CA PRO A 422 -28.59 2.84 -29.76
C PRO A 422 -28.67 4.23 -29.08
N ALA A 423 -27.55 4.70 -28.52
CA ALA A 423 -27.42 6.08 -28.05
C ALA A 423 -26.41 6.87 -28.91
N THR A 424 -26.86 8.06 -29.28
CA THR A 424 -26.32 9.10 -30.17
C THR A 424 -24.99 9.74 -29.65
N PRO A 425 -24.31 10.57 -30.46
CA PRO A 425 -22.85 10.53 -30.65
C PRO A 425 -22.03 11.14 -29.50
N LEU A 426 -20.84 10.57 -29.31
CA LEU A 426 -19.79 11.04 -28.39
C LEU A 426 -19.21 12.40 -28.86
N PRO A 427 -18.95 13.38 -27.96
CA PRO A 427 -18.15 14.56 -28.29
C PRO A 427 -16.67 14.21 -28.45
N THR A 428 -15.97 14.94 -29.33
CA THR A 428 -14.61 14.68 -29.79
C THR A 428 -13.52 15.31 -28.90
N ALA A 429 -12.50 14.49 -28.60
CA ALA A 429 -11.10 14.71 -28.22
C ALA A 429 -10.55 16.11 -27.80
N GLY A 430 -10.12 16.18 -26.53
CA GLY A 430 -9.12 17.10 -25.95
C GLY A 430 -8.97 16.83 -24.45
N SER A 431 -7.77 16.96 -23.86
CA SER A 431 -7.62 16.93 -22.39
C SER A 431 -8.64 17.88 -21.76
N THR A 432 -9.36 17.43 -20.73
CA THR A 432 -10.43 18.24 -20.13
C THR A 432 -9.80 19.19 -19.12
N GLU A 433 -9.62 20.45 -19.52
CA GLU A 433 -9.24 21.54 -18.62
C GLU A 433 -10.38 21.81 -17.64
N ILE A 434 -10.04 21.81 -16.35
CA ILE A 434 -11.00 22.00 -15.25
C ILE A 434 -10.82 23.40 -14.66
N PHE A 435 -9.57 23.79 -14.43
CA PHE A 435 -9.20 25.09 -13.91
C PHE A 435 -7.85 25.54 -14.46
N ASN A 436 -7.81 26.72 -15.05
CA ASN A 436 -6.61 27.43 -15.49
C ASN A 436 -6.96 28.93 -15.52
N ASP A 437 -6.54 29.68 -14.50
CA ASP A 437 -6.94 31.05 -14.21
C ASP A 437 -8.44 31.32 -13.98
N ALA A 438 -9.33 30.42 -14.43
CA ALA A 438 -10.76 30.44 -14.26
C ALA A 438 -11.34 29.02 -14.35
N MET A 439 -12.54 28.82 -13.80
CA MET A 439 -13.29 27.56 -13.94
C MET A 439 -13.83 27.41 -15.36
N THR A 440 -13.72 26.21 -15.94
CA THR A 440 -14.38 25.91 -17.22
C THR A 440 -15.89 25.69 -17.03
N SER A 441 -16.68 25.87 -18.10
CA SER A 441 -18.15 25.99 -18.04
C SER A 441 -18.93 24.76 -17.51
N LEU A 442 -18.26 23.61 -17.37
CA LEU A 442 -18.81 22.35 -16.83
C LEU A 442 -18.35 22.02 -15.41
N TRP A 443 -17.61 22.94 -14.77
CA TRP A 443 -17.04 22.71 -13.46
C TRP A 443 -17.35 23.87 -12.51
N GLN A 444 -17.56 23.53 -11.25
CA GLN A 444 -17.79 24.48 -10.16
C GLN A 444 -16.83 24.18 -9.01
N LEU A 445 -16.27 25.23 -8.40
CA LEU A 445 -15.40 25.09 -7.23
C LEU A 445 -16.25 25.06 -5.95
N SER A 446 -15.94 24.18 -5.01
CA SER A 446 -16.64 24.10 -3.72
C SER A 446 -15.68 23.71 -2.60
N GLY A 447 -15.57 24.55 -1.56
CA GLY A 447 -14.80 24.24 -0.36
C GLY A 447 -15.66 23.56 0.71
N TRP A 448 -15.06 22.72 1.55
CA TRP A 448 -15.67 22.22 2.79
C TRP A 448 -14.67 22.32 3.94
N SER A 449 -15.12 22.88 5.07
CA SER A 449 -14.26 23.15 6.22
C SER A 449 -12.97 23.92 5.86
N SER A 450 -13.07 24.71 4.79
CA SER A 450 -12.01 25.54 4.21
C SER A 450 -12.60 26.81 3.60
N THR A 451 -11.82 27.88 3.53
CA THR A 451 -12.11 29.00 2.62
C THR A 451 -11.31 28.82 1.34
N SER A 452 -12.00 28.84 0.20
CA SER A 452 -11.38 28.78 -1.12
C SER A 452 -11.63 30.07 -1.89
N THR A 453 -10.57 30.80 -2.23
CA THR A 453 -10.66 32.05 -2.99
C THR A 453 -9.75 32.00 -4.21
N LEU A 454 -10.24 32.52 -5.33
CA LEU A 454 -9.39 32.84 -6.46
C LEU A 454 -8.57 34.07 -6.11
N GLN A 455 -7.25 33.99 -6.24
CA GLN A 455 -6.35 35.09 -5.97
C GLN A 455 -5.34 35.30 -7.09
N ASN A 456 -4.85 36.53 -7.21
CA ASN A 456 -3.92 36.96 -8.25
C ASN A 456 -2.46 37.10 -7.76
N GLN A 457 -2.19 36.74 -6.51
CA GLN A 457 -0.83 36.65 -5.94
C GLN A 457 -0.46 35.18 -5.77
N LEU A 458 0.83 34.82 -5.84
CA LEU A 458 1.28 33.41 -5.82
C LEU A 458 0.46 32.57 -6.82
N VAL A 459 0.65 32.85 -8.11
CA VAL A 459 0.02 32.14 -9.24
C VAL A 459 1.11 31.36 -9.95
N LYS A 460 0.84 30.12 -10.40
CA LYS A 460 1.84 29.30 -11.08
C LYS A 460 2.13 29.87 -12.47
N SER A 461 1.08 30.22 -13.19
CA SER A 461 1.09 30.79 -14.52
C SER A 461 -0.20 31.57 -14.75
N GLY A 462 -0.15 32.67 -15.49
CA GLY A 462 -1.37 33.41 -15.81
C GLY A 462 -1.78 34.43 -14.75
N PHE A 463 -3.07 34.49 -14.42
CA PHE A 463 -3.71 35.54 -13.63
C PHE A 463 -4.26 35.09 -12.27
N SER A 464 -4.63 33.82 -12.07
CA SER A 464 -5.19 33.39 -10.78
C SER A 464 -4.97 31.93 -10.42
N ALA A 465 -4.80 31.66 -9.12
CA ALA A 465 -4.76 30.32 -8.54
C ALA A 465 -5.81 30.17 -7.44
N VAL A 466 -6.21 28.92 -7.15
CA VAL A 466 -7.12 28.62 -6.04
C VAL A 466 -6.32 28.57 -4.75
N LYS A 467 -6.45 29.60 -3.90
CA LYS A 467 -5.97 29.53 -2.51
C LYS A 467 -6.97 28.73 -1.69
N VAL A 468 -6.46 27.77 -0.92
CA VAL A 468 -7.23 26.97 0.01
C VAL A 468 -6.67 27.16 1.40
N ASP A 469 -7.47 27.74 2.29
CA ASP A 469 -7.18 27.74 3.72
C ASP A 469 -8.07 26.69 4.37
N THR A 470 -7.50 25.53 4.71
CA THR A 470 -8.22 24.45 5.39
C THR A 470 -8.02 24.54 6.90
N THR A 471 -9.10 24.28 7.64
CA THR A 471 -8.97 23.96 9.07
C THR A 471 -8.48 22.53 9.23
N THR A 472 -8.26 22.11 10.48
CA THR A 472 -7.72 20.79 10.87
C THR A 472 -8.15 19.63 9.95
N TRP A 473 -9.42 19.57 9.51
CA TRP A 473 -9.90 18.69 8.44
C TRP A 473 -10.73 19.49 7.44
N GLY A 474 -10.42 19.42 6.14
CA GLY A 474 -11.10 20.20 5.11
C GLY A 474 -10.38 20.20 3.76
N GLY A 475 -11.00 20.79 2.74
CA GLY A 475 -10.46 20.76 1.39
C GLY A 475 -11.34 21.43 0.35
N ILE A 476 -10.93 21.35 -0.91
CA ILE A 476 -11.70 21.80 -2.06
C ILE A 476 -12.09 20.66 -2.96
N SER A 477 -13.27 20.77 -3.58
CA SER A 477 -13.70 19.93 -4.68
C SER A 477 -13.90 20.76 -5.94
N PHE A 478 -13.45 20.19 -7.05
CA PHE A 478 -13.87 20.58 -8.38
C PHE A 478 -15.05 19.66 -8.74
N ASP A 479 -16.24 20.24 -8.82
CA ASP A 479 -17.51 19.54 -9.02
C ASP A 479 -17.90 19.61 -10.50
N SER A 480 -18.07 18.45 -11.14
CA SER A 480 -18.53 18.38 -12.52
C SER A 480 -20.03 18.63 -12.61
N ARG A 481 -20.40 19.90 -12.75
CA ARG A 481 -21.79 20.37 -12.90
C ARG A 481 -21.86 21.68 -13.66
N ASP A 482 -22.95 21.88 -14.39
CA ASP A 482 -23.19 23.13 -15.12
C ASP A 482 -23.62 24.30 -14.22
N ALA A 483 -23.79 25.49 -14.82
CA ALA A 483 -24.22 26.71 -14.12
C ALA A 483 -25.62 26.61 -13.48
N ASN A 484 -26.42 25.59 -13.82
CA ASN A 484 -27.74 25.31 -13.25
C ASN A 484 -27.69 24.21 -12.17
N TRP A 485 -26.49 23.85 -11.68
CA TRP A 485 -26.26 22.82 -10.67
C TRP A 485 -26.62 21.39 -11.10
N LYS A 486 -26.64 21.10 -12.40
CA LYS A 486 -26.87 19.74 -12.90
C LYS A 486 -25.56 18.97 -13.01
N TRP A 487 -25.48 17.81 -12.34
CA TRP A 487 -24.31 16.93 -12.35
C TRP A 487 -24.05 16.26 -13.71
N VAL A 488 -22.76 16.10 -14.04
CA VAL A 488 -22.28 15.38 -15.23
C VAL A 488 -21.26 14.32 -14.81
N ASP A 489 -21.49 13.07 -15.23
CA ASP A 489 -20.54 11.97 -15.01
C ASP A 489 -19.32 12.10 -15.91
N GLN A 490 -18.13 12.01 -15.31
CA GLN A 490 -16.85 11.93 -16.01
C GLN A 490 -16.49 10.46 -16.23
N PRO A 491 -16.47 9.96 -17.47
CA PRO A 491 -16.15 8.56 -17.74
C PRO A 491 -14.66 8.30 -17.54
N ALA A 492 -14.28 7.55 -16.50
CA ALA A 492 -12.86 7.32 -16.20
C ALA A 492 -12.11 6.55 -17.28
N ASN A 493 -12.82 5.82 -18.15
CA ASN A 493 -12.22 5.17 -19.30
C ASN A 493 -11.69 6.14 -20.36
N LEU A 494 -12.02 7.43 -20.28
CA LEU A 494 -11.50 8.45 -21.18
C LEU A 494 -10.17 9.02 -20.74
N TYR A 495 -9.77 8.86 -19.47
CA TYR A 495 -8.64 9.55 -18.88
C TYR A 495 -7.53 8.59 -18.43
N THR A 496 -6.29 9.09 -18.38
CA THR A 496 -5.10 8.37 -17.92
C THR A 496 -4.61 8.89 -16.57
N HIS A 497 -4.50 10.21 -16.41
CA HIS A 497 -3.95 10.88 -15.23
C HIS A 497 -4.74 12.16 -14.92
N LEU A 498 -4.75 12.53 -13.64
CA LEU A 498 -5.09 13.86 -13.17
C LEU A 498 -3.80 14.66 -13.11
N SER A 499 -3.75 15.80 -13.80
CA SER A 499 -2.63 16.73 -13.81
C SER A 499 -3.04 18.01 -13.08
N PHE A 500 -2.17 18.54 -12.22
CA PHE A 500 -2.38 19.82 -11.53
C PHE A 500 -1.05 20.38 -11.02
N ASP A 501 -1.03 21.67 -10.70
CA ASP A 501 0.05 22.31 -9.95
C ASP A 501 -0.38 22.59 -8.51
N VAL A 502 0.54 22.43 -7.56
CA VAL A 502 0.31 22.65 -6.13
C VAL A 502 1.46 23.41 -5.46
N SER A 503 1.14 24.32 -4.53
CA SER A 503 2.13 25.02 -3.70
C SER A 503 1.68 25.09 -2.24
N ALA A 504 2.65 25.09 -1.32
CA ALA A 504 2.42 25.43 0.09
C ALA A 504 2.33 26.95 0.35
N GLY A 505 2.62 27.77 -0.66
CA GLY A 505 2.77 29.22 -0.52
C GLY A 505 3.92 29.61 0.42
N PRO A 506 3.97 30.87 0.89
CA PRO A 506 5.15 31.46 1.51
C PRO A 506 5.50 30.86 2.88
N VAL A 507 4.62 30.06 3.47
CA VAL A 507 4.85 29.37 4.75
C VAL A 507 4.46 27.91 4.58
N VAL A 508 5.43 27.00 4.73
CA VAL A 508 5.17 25.56 4.65
C VAL A 508 4.55 25.11 5.97
N GLY A 509 3.26 24.81 5.95
CA GLY A 509 2.56 24.23 7.09
C GLY A 509 3.07 22.81 7.39
N ALA A 510 3.20 22.47 8.68
CA ALA A 510 3.63 21.14 9.13
C ALA A 510 2.74 19.99 8.60
N ALA A 511 1.52 20.31 8.18
CA ALA A 511 0.54 19.38 7.66
C ALA A 511 0.63 19.09 6.14
N MET A 512 1.53 19.75 5.38
CA MET A 512 1.60 19.58 3.92
C MET A 512 1.83 18.13 3.47
N ASN A 513 2.53 17.32 4.26
CA ASN A 513 2.79 15.92 3.94
C ASN A 513 1.54 15.02 3.98
N SER A 514 0.44 15.52 4.55
CA SER A 514 -0.84 14.81 4.66
C SER A 514 -1.84 15.13 3.55
N LEU A 515 -1.51 16.10 2.69
CA LEU A 515 -2.39 16.53 1.61
C LEU A 515 -2.62 15.37 0.65
N VAL A 516 -3.89 15.07 0.36
CA VAL A 516 -4.29 14.01 -0.58
C VAL A 516 -5.10 14.56 -1.74
N ALA A 517 -5.01 13.89 -2.89
CA ALA A 517 -5.92 14.05 -4.02
C ALA A 517 -6.78 12.79 -4.18
N SER A 518 -8.07 12.93 -4.47
CA SER A 518 -9.00 11.80 -4.62
C SER A 518 -10.20 12.12 -5.53
N LEU A 519 -11.02 11.11 -5.82
CA LEU A 519 -12.27 11.22 -6.57
C LEU A 519 -13.46 10.93 -5.64
N ASP A 520 -14.69 11.29 -6.03
CA ASP A 520 -15.94 10.96 -5.29
C ASP A 520 -16.35 9.48 -5.39
N LEU A 521 -15.39 8.58 -5.32
CA LEU A 521 -15.60 7.13 -5.30
C LEU A 521 -15.72 6.59 -3.86
N GLY A 522 -15.48 7.42 -2.86
CA GLY A 522 -15.46 7.05 -1.44
C GLY A 522 -14.06 6.85 -0.85
N TRP A 523 -13.92 6.62 0.46
CA TRP A 523 -12.59 6.53 1.09
C TRP A 523 -11.90 5.20 0.82
N GLY A 524 -10.75 5.25 0.15
CA GLY A 524 -9.87 4.09 0.00
C GLY A 524 -8.85 4.18 -1.13
N THR A 525 -8.93 5.15 -2.03
CA THR A 525 -7.99 5.30 -3.16
C THR A 525 -7.36 6.70 -3.25
N ALA A 526 -7.31 7.44 -2.13
CA ALA A 526 -6.71 8.77 -2.11
C ALA A 526 -5.19 8.69 -2.31
N ALA A 527 -4.66 9.49 -3.23
CA ALA A 527 -3.24 9.58 -3.50
C ALA A 527 -2.62 10.67 -2.61
N LYS A 528 -1.67 10.28 -1.74
CA LYS A 528 -0.87 11.24 -0.97
C LYS A 528 -0.02 12.05 -1.92
N ILE A 529 -0.17 13.38 -1.89
CA ILE A 529 0.61 14.28 -2.75
C ILE A 529 2.10 14.21 -2.39
N SER A 530 2.44 13.91 -1.14
CA SER A 530 3.82 13.68 -0.70
C SER A 530 4.53 12.50 -1.40
N ASN A 531 3.80 11.56 -2.00
CA ASN A 531 4.38 10.51 -2.84
C ASN A 531 4.88 11.03 -4.19
N TYR A 532 4.43 12.22 -4.60
CA TYR A 532 4.76 12.88 -5.86
C TYR A 532 5.55 14.18 -5.64
N VAL A 533 5.44 14.76 -4.44
CA VAL A 533 6.15 15.96 -3.98
C VAL A 533 6.79 15.65 -2.61
N PRO A 534 8.04 15.14 -2.59
CA PRO A 534 8.65 14.60 -1.36
C PRO A 534 8.79 15.61 -0.22
N SER A 535 8.88 16.90 -0.53
CA SER A 535 8.86 17.99 0.44
C SER A 535 8.47 19.31 -0.23
N PHE A 536 7.63 20.10 0.43
CA PHE A 536 7.24 21.42 -0.05
C PHE A 536 8.23 22.48 0.45
N ALA A 537 8.76 23.28 -0.48
CA ALA A 537 9.50 24.50 -0.16
C ALA A 537 8.56 25.72 -0.16
N PRO A 538 8.80 26.72 0.72
CA PRO A 538 7.98 27.91 0.76
C PRO A 538 7.99 28.66 -0.58
N GLY A 539 6.81 28.95 -1.11
CA GLY A 539 6.58 29.72 -2.33
C GLY A 539 6.83 28.96 -3.63
N VAL A 540 7.16 27.67 -3.56
CA VAL A 540 7.48 26.86 -4.74
C VAL A 540 6.24 26.13 -5.23
N TRP A 541 6.05 26.13 -6.56
CA TRP A 541 5.02 25.37 -7.24
C TRP A 541 5.56 24.05 -7.78
N TYR A 542 4.80 22.98 -7.54
CA TYR A 542 5.12 21.62 -7.96
C TYR A 542 4.05 21.12 -8.92
N HIS A 543 4.48 20.56 -10.04
CA HIS A 543 3.60 19.90 -10.98
C HIS A 543 3.41 18.44 -10.57
N VAL A 544 2.16 17.98 -10.55
CA VAL A 544 1.79 16.66 -10.06
C VAL A 544 0.87 15.98 -11.07
N GLU A 545 1.27 14.78 -11.48
CA GLU A 545 0.46 13.88 -12.30
C GLU A 545 0.16 12.61 -11.50
N ILE A 546 -1.11 12.35 -11.24
CA ILE A 546 -1.55 11.17 -10.50
C ILE A 546 -2.31 10.26 -11.47
N PRO A 547 -1.83 9.02 -11.72
CA PRO A 547 -2.55 8.09 -12.57
C PRO A 547 -3.97 7.85 -12.04
N LEU A 548 -4.95 7.87 -12.94
CA LEU A 548 -6.30 7.48 -12.57
C LEU A 548 -6.34 6.02 -12.13
N SER A 549 -5.38 5.17 -12.52
CA SER A 549 -5.27 3.81 -11.97
C SER A 549 -4.94 3.77 -10.47
N VAL A 550 -4.33 4.83 -9.93
CA VAL A 550 -4.05 4.95 -8.49
C VAL A 550 -5.30 5.38 -7.72
N MET A 551 -6.03 6.35 -8.26
CA MET A 551 -7.23 6.89 -7.60
C MET A 551 -8.53 6.16 -7.96
N ASN A 552 -8.51 5.40 -9.05
CA ASN A 552 -9.64 4.74 -9.69
C ASN A 552 -9.18 3.51 -10.51
N PRO A 553 -8.59 2.49 -9.85
CA PRO A 553 -8.08 1.29 -10.51
C PRO A 553 -9.14 0.51 -11.31
N LYS A 554 -10.42 0.77 -11.03
CA LYS A 554 -11.57 0.06 -11.65
C LYS A 554 -12.23 0.85 -12.78
N GLY A 555 -11.70 2.01 -13.16
CA GLY A 555 -12.16 2.76 -14.34
C GLY A 555 -13.60 3.25 -14.22
N VAL A 556 -14.03 3.56 -13.01
CA VAL A 556 -15.40 3.93 -12.64
C VAL A 556 -15.68 5.41 -12.95
N SER A 557 -16.87 5.76 -13.44
CA SER A 557 -17.22 7.18 -13.63
C SER A 557 -17.27 7.95 -12.31
N PHE A 558 -16.80 9.20 -12.32
CA PHE A 558 -16.70 10.07 -11.15
C PHE A 558 -17.29 11.46 -11.47
N ARG A 559 -17.60 12.26 -10.46
CA ARG A 559 -18.14 13.63 -10.63
C ARG A 559 -17.36 14.69 -9.88
N LYS A 560 -16.45 14.31 -8.98
CA LYS A 560 -15.63 15.27 -8.24
C LYS A 560 -14.17 14.88 -8.22
N ILE A 561 -13.32 15.90 -8.20
CA ILE A 561 -11.90 15.81 -7.87
C ILE A 561 -11.69 16.58 -6.58
N LEU A 562 -11.12 15.93 -5.56
CA LEU A 562 -10.99 16.46 -4.22
C LEU A 562 -9.52 16.65 -3.85
N PHE A 563 -9.18 17.78 -3.26
CA PHE A 563 -7.89 18.04 -2.62
C PHE A 563 -8.12 18.33 -1.14
N GLN A 564 -7.49 17.55 -0.26
CA GLN A 564 -7.89 17.52 1.16
C GLN A 564 -6.72 17.43 2.14
N ASN A 565 -6.82 18.23 3.20
CA ASN A 565 -6.02 18.09 4.40
C ASN A 565 -6.60 17.02 5.33
N ASN A 566 -5.78 16.02 5.67
CA ASN A 566 -6.16 14.89 6.53
C ASN A 566 -5.48 14.92 7.91
N THR A 567 -4.99 16.08 8.37
CA THR A 567 -4.34 16.20 9.69
C THR A 567 -5.29 16.71 10.78
N THR A 568 -4.73 17.15 11.89
CA THR A 568 -5.38 17.90 12.96
C THR A 568 -4.87 19.35 13.02
N SER A 569 -4.16 19.82 12.00
CA SER A 569 -3.55 21.16 11.95
C SER A 569 -4.05 21.94 10.74
N ASN A 570 -4.19 23.25 10.89
CA ASN A 570 -4.58 24.13 9.78
C ASN A 570 -3.52 24.06 8.66
N LEU A 571 -3.99 24.10 7.42
CA LEU A 571 -3.12 24.03 6.25
C LEU A 571 -3.60 25.00 5.17
N THR A 572 -2.71 25.89 4.75
CA THR A 572 -2.90 26.70 3.56
C THR A 572 -2.12 26.09 2.41
N PHE A 573 -2.77 25.89 1.26
CA PHE A 573 -2.14 25.45 0.02
C PHE A 573 -2.81 26.11 -1.18
N TYR A 574 -2.19 25.99 -2.35
CA TYR A 574 -2.62 26.63 -3.59
C TYR A 574 -2.67 25.57 -4.68
N ILE A 575 -3.72 25.59 -5.50
CA ILE A 575 -3.92 24.68 -6.64
C ILE A 575 -4.12 25.49 -7.91
N ASP A 576 -3.49 25.05 -9.00
CA ASP A 576 -3.56 25.67 -10.32
C ASP A 576 -3.49 24.60 -11.43
N ASN A 577 -3.80 24.97 -12.68
CA ASN A 577 -3.66 24.13 -13.89
C ASN A 577 -4.28 22.71 -13.79
N VAL A 578 -5.49 22.59 -13.24
CA VAL A 578 -6.15 21.30 -13.03
C VAL A 578 -6.72 20.78 -14.35
N THR A 579 -6.28 19.59 -14.77
CA THR A 579 -6.64 18.97 -16.05
C THR A 579 -6.80 17.45 -15.92
N LEU A 580 -7.83 16.88 -16.56
CA LEU A 580 -7.93 15.45 -16.81
C LEU A 580 -7.33 15.11 -18.17
N VAL A 581 -6.30 14.26 -18.17
CA VAL A 581 -5.55 13.90 -19.38
C VAL A 581 -6.22 12.71 -20.07
N ASN A 582 -6.65 12.87 -21.32
CA ASN A 582 -7.33 11.81 -22.07
C ASN A 582 -6.40 10.65 -22.48
N ARG A 583 -6.97 9.47 -22.71
CA ARG A 583 -6.29 8.30 -23.32
C ARG A 583 -5.95 8.47 -24.79
N ASN A 584 -6.73 9.29 -25.50
CA ASN A 584 -6.59 9.49 -26.95
C ASN A 584 -6.27 10.96 -27.25
N THR A 585 -5.04 11.40 -27.00
CA THR A 585 -4.49 12.61 -27.60
C THR A 585 -3.41 12.24 -28.60
N SER A 586 -3.85 11.79 -29.78
CA SER A 586 -3.17 12.10 -31.04
C SER A 586 -4.09 13.06 -31.78
N THR A 587 -3.74 14.34 -31.85
CA THR A 587 -4.44 15.32 -32.68
C THR A 587 -3.58 15.62 -33.90
N THR A 588 -3.96 15.06 -35.04
CA THR A 588 -3.64 15.61 -36.37
C THR A 588 -4.86 16.37 -36.82
N THR A 589 -4.74 17.69 -36.97
CA THR A 589 -5.81 18.58 -37.43
C THR A 589 -5.72 18.73 -38.95
N THR A 590 -6.69 18.23 -39.70
CA THR A 590 -6.89 18.62 -41.11
C THR A 590 -7.78 19.85 -41.18
N SER A 591 -7.24 20.94 -41.72
CA SER A 591 -7.96 22.17 -42.11
C SER A 591 -7.92 22.30 -43.64
N THR A 592 -9.07 22.47 -44.26
CA THR A 592 -9.20 22.90 -45.67
C THR A 592 -9.07 24.43 -45.76
N THR A 593 -7.96 24.85 -46.35
CA THR A 593 -7.62 26.08 -47.11
C THR A 593 -8.61 27.27 -47.15
N THR A 594 -8.10 28.47 -46.86
CA THR A 594 -7.93 29.52 -47.90
C THR A 594 -6.74 30.43 -47.62
N SER A 595 -5.89 30.53 -48.64
CA SER A 595 -4.80 31.46 -48.98
C SER A 595 -4.32 32.54 -47.99
N GLY A 596 -3.00 32.53 -47.74
CA GLY A 596 -2.29 33.69 -47.16
C GLY A 596 -0.82 33.40 -46.88
N SER A 597 0.01 33.41 -47.94
CA SER A 597 1.48 33.58 -47.97
C SER A 597 2.21 33.83 -46.63
N THR A 598 2.98 32.86 -46.16
CA THR A 598 4.46 32.89 -46.04
C THR A 598 4.96 31.65 -45.28
N THR A 599 5.75 30.80 -45.96
CA THR A 599 6.70 29.78 -45.47
C THR A 599 6.44 29.12 -44.10
N ALA A 600 5.93 27.88 -44.14
CA ALA A 600 5.94 26.93 -43.05
C ALA A 600 7.37 26.50 -42.68
N SER A 601 7.68 26.35 -41.38
CA SER A 601 8.78 25.48 -40.93
C SER A 601 8.22 24.10 -40.58
N SER A 602 8.82 23.09 -41.21
CA SER A 602 8.44 21.68 -41.15
C SER A 602 9.01 21.00 -39.89
N GLY A 603 8.37 19.90 -39.49
CA GLY A 603 8.59 19.17 -38.25
C GLY A 603 9.99 18.55 -38.07
N ILE A 604 10.40 18.50 -36.81
CA ILE A 604 11.64 17.88 -36.37
C ILE A 604 11.29 16.54 -35.70
N GLN A 605 11.18 15.47 -36.49
CA GLN A 605 11.09 14.10 -35.97
C GLN A 605 12.35 13.31 -36.33
N LEU A 606 12.77 12.41 -35.45
CA LEU A 606 13.89 11.50 -35.68
C LEU A 606 13.50 10.54 -36.82
N GLN A 607 14.37 10.38 -37.81
CA GLN A 607 14.05 9.63 -39.04
C GLN A 607 14.69 8.23 -39.09
N SER A 608 15.74 8.00 -38.30
CA SER A 608 16.43 6.70 -38.24
C SER A 608 17.09 6.50 -36.87
N CYS A 609 17.36 5.25 -36.52
CA CYS A 609 18.12 4.85 -35.34
C CYS A 609 19.57 4.46 -35.68
N SER A 610 20.07 4.88 -36.84
CA SER A 610 21.44 4.60 -37.26
C SER A 610 22.41 5.61 -36.65
N ASN A 611 23.61 5.15 -36.35
CA ASN A 611 24.71 5.94 -35.77
C ASN A 611 24.33 6.54 -34.41
N ILE A 612 23.84 5.69 -33.51
CA ILE A 612 23.65 6.02 -32.10
C ILE A 612 25.00 5.96 -31.40
N MET A 613 25.38 7.01 -30.70
CA MET A 613 26.54 7.02 -29.80
C MET A 613 26.06 6.91 -28.35
N PRO A 614 26.22 5.74 -27.70
CA PRO A 614 26.17 5.65 -26.24
C PRO A 614 27.38 6.38 -25.66
N LEU A 615 27.17 7.54 -25.03
CA LEU A 615 28.23 8.42 -24.54
C LEU A 615 28.08 8.62 -23.03
N GLY A 616 29.11 8.26 -22.26
CA GLY A 616 29.02 8.43 -20.82
C GLY A 616 30.15 7.80 -20.02
N ASP A 617 29.92 7.67 -18.73
CA ASP A 617 30.89 7.12 -17.79
C ASP A 617 30.83 5.59 -17.66
N SER A 618 31.27 5.05 -16.51
CA SER A 618 31.31 3.61 -16.22
C SER A 618 29.96 2.91 -16.36
N ILE A 619 28.85 3.62 -16.19
CA ILE A 619 27.49 3.06 -16.35
C ILE A 619 27.14 2.87 -17.83
N THR A 620 27.70 3.70 -18.71
CA THR A 620 27.56 3.56 -20.17
C THR A 620 28.50 2.51 -20.76
N LEU A 621 29.71 2.36 -20.19
CA LEU A 621 30.55 1.18 -20.45
C LEU A 621 29.78 -0.09 -20.08
N GLY A 622 29.36 -0.18 -18.81
CA GLY A 622 28.47 -1.21 -18.27
C GLY A 622 29.10 -2.61 -18.20
N VAL A 623 28.63 -3.43 -17.27
CA VAL A 623 29.04 -4.84 -17.20
C VAL A 623 28.49 -5.58 -18.42
N ASN A 624 29.36 -6.26 -19.19
CA ASN A 624 28.99 -6.98 -20.43
C ASN A 624 28.21 -6.14 -21.45
N GLY A 625 28.49 -4.83 -21.54
CA GLY A 625 27.79 -3.89 -22.43
C GLY A 625 26.59 -3.17 -21.81
N GLY A 626 26.19 -3.52 -20.57
CA GLY A 626 25.19 -2.78 -19.79
C GLY A 626 23.85 -2.58 -20.52
N TYR A 627 23.30 -1.36 -20.42
CA TYR A 627 21.99 -1.04 -21.00
C TYR A 627 21.95 -1.13 -22.54
N ARG A 628 23.12 -1.10 -23.18
CA ARG A 628 23.24 -1.13 -24.66
C ARG A 628 22.69 -2.43 -25.24
N ASN A 629 22.80 -3.55 -24.52
CA ASN A 629 22.26 -4.84 -25.00
C ASN A 629 20.73 -4.80 -25.18
N ASN A 630 20.01 -4.39 -24.13
CA ASN A 630 18.55 -4.33 -24.15
C ASN A 630 18.04 -3.21 -25.06
N LEU A 631 18.77 -2.09 -25.13
CA LEU A 631 18.41 -0.97 -26.00
C LEU A 631 18.56 -1.36 -27.48
N TYR A 632 19.68 -1.99 -27.87
CA TYR A 632 19.90 -2.44 -29.24
C TYR A 632 18.81 -3.42 -29.68
N THR A 633 18.54 -4.44 -28.84
CA THR A 633 17.49 -5.44 -29.10
C THR A 633 16.11 -4.78 -29.23
N GLY A 634 15.79 -3.84 -28.34
CA GLY A 634 14.52 -3.11 -28.38
C GLY A 634 14.39 -2.22 -29.63
N LEU A 635 15.47 -1.61 -30.11
CA LEU A 635 15.47 -0.76 -31.29
C LEU A 635 15.37 -1.55 -32.60
N GLN A 636 15.92 -2.77 -32.66
CA GLN A 636 15.74 -3.66 -33.82
C GLN A 636 14.26 -3.90 -34.13
N GLN A 637 13.41 -3.96 -33.11
CA GLN A 637 11.97 -4.17 -33.24
C GLN A 637 11.22 -2.96 -33.85
N ASN A 638 11.85 -1.79 -33.97
CA ASN A 638 11.23 -0.58 -34.53
C ASN A 638 11.56 -0.38 -36.03
N ASN A 639 12.31 -1.29 -36.66
CA ASN A 639 12.70 -1.24 -38.08
C ASN A 639 13.36 0.09 -38.53
N CYS A 640 13.97 0.84 -37.61
CA CYS A 640 14.62 2.14 -37.89
C CYS A 640 16.13 2.04 -38.20
N GLY A 641 16.66 0.82 -38.39
CA GLY A 641 18.05 0.57 -38.81
C GLY A 641 19.11 0.83 -37.74
N VAL A 642 18.97 0.20 -36.56
CA VAL A 642 19.86 0.45 -35.41
C VAL A 642 21.34 0.11 -35.68
N SER A 643 22.24 1.06 -35.41
CA SER A 643 23.68 0.84 -35.33
C SER A 643 24.30 1.72 -34.24
N TYR A 644 25.30 1.18 -33.53
CA TYR A 644 26.11 1.95 -32.61
C TYR A 644 27.38 2.48 -33.28
N VAL A 645 27.86 3.61 -32.79
CA VAL A 645 29.11 4.23 -33.21
C VAL A 645 29.85 4.78 -31.99
N GLY A 646 31.17 4.77 -32.06
CA GLY A 646 32.06 5.26 -31.02
C GLY A 646 33.48 4.78 -31.30
N THR A 647 34.45 5.33 -30.59
CA THR A 647 35.86 4.94 -30.75
C THR A 647 36.23 3.68 -29.96
N LEU A 648 35.35 3.23 -29.06
CA LEU A 648 35.54 2.02 -28.26
C LEU A 648 34.59 0.90 -28.68
N SER A 649 35.01 -0.34 -28.42
CA SER A 649 34.22 -1.55 -28.63
C SER A 649 34.62 -2.58 -27.58
N ASP A 650 33.66 -3.28 -26.97
CA ASP A 650 33.93 -4.28 -25.91
C ASP A 650 33.45 -5.67 -26.33
N GLN A 651 34.36 -6.64 -26.29
CA GLN A 651 34.13 -8.01 -26.75
C GLN A 651 33.02 -8.77 -25.99
N TRP A 652 32.74 -8.38 -24.74
CA TRP A 652 31.77 -9.02 -23.84
C TRP A 652 30.35 -8.45 -24.00
N THR A 653 30.17 -7.43 -24.85
CA THR A 653 28.84 -6.97 -25.29
C THR A 653 28.13 -8.11 -26.02
N ARG A 654 26.88 -8.39 -25.64
CA ARG A 654 26.14 -9.58 -26.07
C ARG A 654 25.38 -9.40 -27.38
N VAL A 655 25.18 -8.15 -27.78
CA VAL A 655 24.59 -7.81 -29.08
C VAL A 655 25.66 -7.71 -30.17
N ALA A 656 25.22 -7.82 -31.42
CA ALA A 656 26.12 -7.89 -32.57
C ALA A 656 26.97 -6.62 -32.74
N ASP A 657 26.38 -5.46 -32.47
CA ASP A 657 27.04 -4.17 -32.55
C ASP A 657 27.60 -3.77 -31.19
N LYS A 658 28.93 -3.68 -31.10
CA LYS A 658 29.66 -3.59 -29.84
C LYS A 658 30.19 -2.19 -29.56
N ASP A 659 29.98 -1.26 -30.48
CA ASP A 659 30.62 0.05 -30.44
C ASP A 659 29.97 0.98 -29.39
N HIS A 660 30.78 1.85 -28.78
CA HIS A 660 30.36 2.83 -27.78
C HIS A 660 31.40 3.92 -27.55
N GLU A 661 30.99 4.93 -26.77
CA GLU A 661 31.85 5.96 -26.21
C GLU A 661 31.64 6.05 -24.67
N GLY A 662 31.54 4.88 -24.04
CA GLY A 662 31.49 4.71 -22.58
C GLY A 662 32.87 4.54 -21.95
N HIS A 663 33.26 5.43 -21.03
CA HIS A 663 34.59 5.47 -20.41
C HIS A 663 34.51 5.35 -18.89
N SER A 664 35.08 4.28 -18.33
CA SER A 664 35.06 4.08 -16.87
C SER A 664 35.85 5.18 -16.14
N GLY A 665 35.28 5.72 -15.07
CA GLY A 665 35.92 6.76 -14.24
C GLY A 665 36.00 8.16 -14.84
N ILE A 666 35.50 8.40 -16.07
CA ILE A 666 35.56 9.72 -16.69
C ILE A 666 34.56 10.70 -16.05
N THR A 667 34.95 11.96 -15.93
CA THR A 667 34.09 13.07 -15.48
C THR A 667 33.51 13.83 -16.68
N ILE A 668 32.56 14.74 -16.43
CA ILE A 668 32.00 15.66 -17.44
C ILE A 668 33.12 16.41 -18.18
N ASP A 669 34.10 16.95 -17.45
CA ASP A 669 35.23 17.70 -18.04
C ASP A 669 36.14 16.77 -18.88
N GLY A 670 36.31 15.53 -18.44
CA GLY A 670 37.02 14.51 -19.21
C GLY A 670 36.37 14.25 -20.57
N ILE A 671 35.04 14.08 -20.60
CA ILE A 671 34.30 13.94 -21.87
C ILE A 671 34.44 15.23 -22.70
N ALA A 672 34.21 16.40 -22.10
CA ALA A 672 34.27 17.69 -22.80
C ALA A 672 35.62 17.93 -23.51
N SER A 673 36.72 17.43 -22.95
CA SER A 673 38.06 17.55 -23.57
C SER A 673 38.23 16.80 -24.88
N SER A 674 37.45 15.73 -25.12
CA SER A 674 37.66 14.77 -26.21
C SER A 674 36.46 14.59 -27.12
N VAL A 675 35.26 15.03 -26.68
CA VAL A 675 33.98 14.76 -27.36
C VAL A 675 33.91 15.32 -28.78
N THR A 676 34.55 16.45 -29.06
CA THR A 676 34.61 17.03 -30.41
C THR A 676 35.35 16.11 -31.38
N THR A 677 36.45 15.49 -30.94
CA THR A 677 37.22 14.53 -31.75
C THR A 677 36.42 13.25 -31.98
N TRP A 678 35.81 12.69 -30.94
CA TRP A 678 35.02 11.45 -31.04
C TRP A 678 33.79 11.64 -31.94
N THR A 679 33.05 12.73 -31.77
CA THR A 679 31.87 13.02 -32.61
C THR A 679 32.23 13.40 -34.05
N ALA A 680 33.42 13.98 -34.29
CA ALA A 680 33.93 14.18 -35.64
C ALA A 680 34.32 12.87 -36.33
N SER A 681 34.88 11.90 -35.60
CA SER A 681 35.24 10.58 -36.12
C SER A 681 34.00 9.70 -36.38
N ALA A 682 33.16 9.54 -35.36
CA ALA A 682 32.02 8.62 -35.38
C ALA A 682 30.75 9.19 -36.04
N GLN A 683 30.70 10.50 -36.28
CA GLN A 683 29.61 11.21 -36.96
C GLN A 683 28.19 10.79 -36.48
N PRO A 684 27.88 10.83 -35.17
CA PRO A 684 26.61 10.31 -34.67
C PRO A 684 25.42 11.17 -35.07
N ASN A 685 24.28 10.52 -35.28
CA ASN A 685 22.98 11.16 -35.54
C ASN A 685 22.08 11.16 -34.29
N VAL A 686 22.37 10.28 -33.34
CA VAL A 686 21.71 10.19 -32.04
C VAL A 686 22.79 10.04 -30.98
N ILE A 687 22.68 10.80 -29.89
CA ILE A 687 23.62 10.75 -28.76
C ILE A 687 22.83 10.43 -27.50
N LEU A 688 23.25 9.40 -26.78
CA LEU A 688 22.69 9.02 -25.49
C LEU A 688 23.69 9.43 -24.42
N LEU A 689 23.41 10.55 -23.74
CA LEU A 689 24.31 11.12 -22.76
C LEU A 689 23.87 10.70 -21.34
N MET A 690 24.72 9.93 -20.66
CA MET A 690 24.61 9.63 -19.23
C MET A 690 25.99 9.81 -18.58
N VAL A 691 26.23 10.97 -17.99
CA VAL A 691 27.51 11.31 -17.36
C VAL A 691 27.29 12.22 -16.15
N GLY A 692 28.17 12.10 -15.16
CA GLY A 692 28.19 12.93 -13.96
C GLY A 692 28.26 12.11 -12.69
N THR A 693 28.22 10.77 -12.78
CA THR A 693 28.37 9.87 -11.63
C THR A 693 29.70 10.12 -10.92
N ASN A 694 30.79 10.28 -11.67
CA ASN A 694 32.13 10.54 -11.14
C ASN A 694 32.34 12.00 -10.66
N ASP A 695 31.47 12.95 -11.08
CA ASP A 695 31.52 14.33 -10.60
C ASP A 695 30.88 14.51 -9.21
N ILE A 696 30.17 13.48 -8.73
CA ILE A 696 29.58 13.37 -7.39
C ILE A 696 30.33 12.34 -6.53
N ALA A 697 31.62 12.14 -6.82
CA ALA A 697 32.48 11.26 -6.04
C ALA A 697 32.83 11.88 -4.66
N TRP A 698 33.32 11.06 -3.73
CA TRP A 698 33.56 11.45 -2.32
C TRP A 698 34.61 12.54 -2.10
N TRP A 699 35.25 13.03 -3.16
CA TRP A 699 36.20 14.15 -3.15
C TRP A 699 35.64 15.45 -3.79
N THR A 700 34.37 15.48 -4.21
CA THR A 700 33.82 16.67 -4.88
C THR A 700 33.62 17.82 -3.91
N ASP A 701 34.11 18.99 -4.28
CA ASP A 701 33.90 20.26 -3.56
C ASP A 701 32.84 21.13 -4.23
N LYS A 702 32.19 20.63 -5.29
CA LYS A 702 31.24 21.38 -6.12
C LYS A 702 29.79 21.07 -5.76
N ASN A 703 28.94 22.08 -5.83
CA ASN A 703 27.50 21.91 -5.66
C ASN A 703 26.80 21.50 -6.98
N ALA A 704 25.52 21.13 -6.89
CA ALA A 704 24.73 20.65 -8.02
C ALA A 704 24.64 21.65 -9.18
N ASP A 705 24.54 22.96 -8.91
CA ASP A 705 24.47 23.98 -9.96
C ASP A 705 25.81 24.16 -10.69
N GLN A 706 26.93 24.08 -9.97
CA GLN A 706 28.28 24.14 -10.57
C GLN A 706 28.58 22.92 -11.43
N ILE A 707 28.19 21.72 -10.97
CA ILE A 707 28.30 20.48 -11.76
C ILE A 707 27.34 20.56 -12.96
N GLY A 708 26.10 21.01 -12.72
CA GLY A 708 25.08 21.23 -13.73
C GLY A 708 25.45 22.23 -14.82
N ALA A 709 26.19 23.29 -14.49
CA ALA A 709 26.68 24.26 -15.46
C ALA A 709 27.70 23.63 -16.43
N ARG A 710 28.63 22.82 -15.92
CA ARG A 710 29.59 22.06 -16.76
C ARG A 710 28.86 21.05 -17.65
N HIS A 711 27.88 20.33 -17.08
CA HIS A 711 27.05 19.40 -17.85
C HIS A 711 26.27 20.14 -18.96
N ASN A 712 25.75 21.33 -18.68
CA ASN A 712 25.02 22.13 -19.66
C ASN A 712 25.94 22.63 -20.79
N ALA A 713 27.16 23.06 -20.46
CA ALA A 713 28.16 23.45 -21.45
C ALA A 713 28.61 22.29 -22.34
N LEU A 714 28.68 21.06 -21.80
CA LEU A 714 28.92 19.85 -22.60
C LEU A 714 27.79 19.62 -23.62
N ILE A 715 26.53 19.85 -23.25
CA ILE A 715 25.41 19.79 -24.21
C ILE A 715 25.60 20.85 -25.31
N ASP A 716 26.02 22.07 -24.99
CA ASP A 716 26.33 23.10 -26.00
C ASP A 716 27.44 22.66 -26.97
N GLN A 717 28.51 22.04 -26.46
CA GLN A 717 29.59 21.51 -27.29
C GLN A 717 29.08 20.41 -28.23
N LEU A 718 28.29 19.46 -27.73
CA LEU A 718 27.66 18.41 -28.53
C LEU A 718 26.72 18.97 -29.59
N ARG A 719 25.91 19.98 -29.23
CA ARG A 719 25.03 20.70 -30.16
C ARG A 719 25.80 21.42 -31.25
N THR A 720 26.95 22.01 -30.91
CA THR A 720 27.83 22.70 -31.86
C THR A 720 28.50 21.72 -32.80
N ALA A 721 29.04 20.62 -32.28
CA ALA A 721 29.68 19.58 -33.09
C ALA A 721 28.68 18.84 -33.99
N ARG A 722 27.47 18.58 -33.50
CA ARG A 722 26.40 17.83 -34.20
C ARG A 722 25.08 18.62 -34.21
N PRO A 723 24.95 19.68 -35.03
CA PRO A 723 23.79 20.58 -35.03
C PRO A 723 22.48 19.94 -35.53
N ASN A 724 22.51 18.73 -36.06
CA ASN A 724 21.31 18.01 -36.50
C ASN A 724 21.01 16.74 -35.68
N ALA A 725 21.93 16.31 -34.82
CA ALA A 725 21.75 15.09 -34.02
C ALA A 725 20.64 15.28 -32.98
N TRP A 726 19.99 14.19 -32.60
CA TRP A 726 19.15 14.14 -31.41
C TRP A 726 20.02 13.81 -30.20
N ILE A 727 19.83 14.55 -29.10
CA ILE A 727 20.53 14.29 -27.83
C ILE A 727 19.51 13.88 -26.77
N PHE A 728 19.62 12.63 -26.31
CA PHE A 728 18.85 12.11 -25.19
C PHE A 728 19.73 12.19 -23.94
N VAL A 729 19.35 13.04 -23.01
CA VAL A 729 20.14 13.34 -21.82
C VAL A 729 19.47 12.68 -20.62
N ALA A 730 20.14 11.70 -20.03
CA ALA A 730 19.58 10.97 -18.90
C ALA A 730 19.96 11.57 -17.55
N SER A 731 19.05 11.44 -16.58
CA SER A 731 19.45 11.50 -15.16
C SER A 731 20.42 10.36 -14.84
N ILE A 732 21.34 10.58 -13.89
CA ILE A 732 22.19 9.50 -13.38
C ILE A 732 21.40 8.65 -12.36
N PRO A 733 21.71 7.34 -12.21
CA PRO A 733 21.09 6.49 -11.20
C PRO A 733 21.17 7.08 -9.78
N PRO A 734 20.27 6.70 -8.87
CA PRO A 734 20.44 7.04 -7.46
C PRO A 734 21.80 6.52 -6.99
N GLN A 735 22.43 7.20 -6.05
CA GLN A 735 23.66 6.73 -5.43
C GLN A 735 23.42 6.52 -3.93
N ALA A 736 24.09 5.53 -3.35
CA ALA A 736 24.04 5.28 -1.92
C ALA A 736 24.56 6.50 -1.15
N SER A 737 23.90 6.80 -0.02
CA SER A 737 24.28 7.88 0.89
C SER A 737 25.74 7.71 1.34
N LEU A 738 26.49 8.79 1.21
CA LEU A 738 27.87 8.90 1.67
C LEU A 738 28.18 10.39 1.88
N ILE A 739 28.70 10.75 3.04
CA ILE A 739 29.05 12.14 3.33
C ILE A 739 30.36 12.49 2.62
N ILE A 740 30.29 13.51 1.76
CA ILE A 740 31.40 14.03 0.96
C ILE A 740 32.05 15.19 1.74
N GLN A 741 33.36 15.08 1.97
CA GLN A 741 34.16 16.11 2.65
C GLN A 741 34.89 16.97 1.61
N PRO A 742 35.16 18.28 1.87
CA PRO A 742 35.00 18.99 3.15
C PRO A 742 33.62 19.66 3.36
N ASN A 743 32.75 19.65 2.35
CA ASN A 743 31.50 20.41 2.38
C ASN A 743 30.38 19.74 3.19
N ASN A 744 30.61 18.52 3.70
CA ASN A 744 29.68 17.73 4.48
C ASN A 744 28.31 17.52 3.78
N ILE A 745 28.35 17.26 2.47
CA ILE A 745 27.16 17.05 1.64
C ILE A 745 26.94 15.55 1.45
N ASP A 746 25.70 15.09 1.63
CA ASP A 746 25.33 13.71 1.30
C ASP A 746 25.29 13.49 -0.22
N ARG A 747 26.02 12.48 -0.70
CA ARG A 747 26.09 12.09 -2.10
C ARG A 747 24.73 11.77 -2.74
N ALA A 748 23.83 11.11 -2.02
CA ALA A 748 22.48 10.80 -2.52
C ALA A 748 21.66 12.08 -2.71
N VAL A 749 21.80 13.04 -1.79
CA VAL A 749 21.17 14.35 -1.87
C VAL A 749 21.75 15.16 -3.03
N LEU A 750 23.08 15.20 -3.17
CA LEU A 750 23.75 15.90 -4.27
C LEU A 750 23.38 15.29 -5.64
N THR A 751 23.21 13.97 -5.71
CA THR A 751 22.73 13.25 -6.90
C THR A 751 21.31 13.67 -7.29
N GLN A 752 20.39 13.77 -6.34
CA GLN A 752 19.02 14.25 -6.60
C GLN A 752 19.00 15.70 -7.06
N GLN A 753 19.76 16.56 -6.39
CA GLN A 753 19.88 17.97 -6.75
C GLN A 753 20.48 18.14 -8.15
N PHE A 754 21.53 17.39 -8.49
CA PHE A 754 22.12 17.41 -9.82
C PHE A 754 21.15 16.92 -10.90
N ASN A 755 20.43 15.82 -10.66
CA ASN A 755 19.41 15.32 -11.59
C ASN A 755 18.29 16.34 -11.85
N ALA A 756 17.88 17.11 -10.82
CA ALA A 756 16.95 18.21 -11.00
C ALA A 756 17.51 19.33 -11.89
N VAL A 757 18.81 19.65 -11.76
CA VAL A 757 19.49 20.62 -12.62
C VAL A 757 19.61 20.10 -14.07
N ILE A 758 19.90 18.81 -14.29
CA ILE A 758 19.87 18.21 -15.63
C ILE A 758 18.49 18.39 -16.26
N ARG A 759 17.42 18.03 -15.53
CA ARG A 759 16.04 18.17 -16.03
C ARG A 759 15.74 19.62 -16.43
N ARG A 760 16.04 20.58 -15.55
CA ARG A 760 15.85 22.01 -15.80
C ARG A 760 16.57 22.47 -17.07
N ASN A 761 17.83 22.09 -17.23
CA ASN A 761 18.65 22.49 -18.39
C ASN A 761 18.14 21.89 -19.71
N VAL A 762 17.71 20.63 -19.68
CA VAL A 762 17.20 19.92 -20.85
C VAL A 762 15.82 20.43 -21.25
N ASP A 763 14.93 20.66 -20.28
CA ASP A 763 13.60 21.22 -20.52
C ASP A 763 13.68 22.62 -21.12
N ALA A 764 14.60 23.48 -20.64
CA ALA A 764 14.83 24.80 -21.22
C ALA A 764 15.24 24.72 -22.71
N ARG A 765 16.05 23.73 -23.08
CA ARG A 765 16.48 23.51 -24.47
C ARG A 765 15.36 22.95 -25.34
N ALA A 766 14.60 22.00 -24.81
CA ALA A 766 13.43 21.45 -25.48
C ALA A 766 12.38 22.54 -25.73
N ALA A 767 12.13 23.40 -24.75
CA ALA A 767 11.24 24.56 -24.87
C ALA A 767 11.75 25.59 -25.88
N ALA A 768 13.07 25.74 -26.01
CA ALA A 768 13.71 26.52 -27.07
C ALA A 768 13.70 25.82 -28.46
N GLY A 769 12.98 24.71 -28.61
CA GLY A 769 12.84 23.97 -29.87
C GLY A 769 14.07 23.16 -30.28
N GLN A 770 15.06 22.98 -29.39
CA GLN A 770 16.24 22.18 -29.70
C GLN A 770 15.92 20.67 -29.67
N ARG A 771 16.67 19.88 -30.47
CA ARG A 771 16.58 18.39 -30.52
C ARG A 771 17.23 17.75 -29.30
N VAL A 772 16.76 18.09 -28.11
CA VAL A 772 17.25 17.56 -26.82
C VAL A 772 16.05 17.07 -26.03
N ARG A 773 16.14 15.87 -25.44
CA ARG A 773 15.08 15.28 -24.61
C ARG A 773 15.65 14.71 -23.33
N PHE A 774 14.92 14.90 -22.24
CA PHE A 774 15.28 14.34 -20.94
C PHE A 774 14.83 12.88 -20.87
N VAL A 775 15.68 12.05 -20.27
CA VAL A 775 15.42 10.62 -20.02
C VAL A 775 15.54 10.36 -18.52
N ASP A 776 14.43 10.09 -17.85
CA ASP A 776 14.45 9.91 -16.41
C ASP A 776 14.82 8.47 -15.99
N ALA A 777 16.10 8.13 -16.13
CA ALA A 777 16.61 6.82 -15.72
C ALA A 777 16.59 6.64 -14.19
N ASN A 778 16.75 7.71 -13.41
CA ASN A 778 16.69 7.69 -11.95
C ASN A 778 15.34 7.18 -11.43
N SER A 779 14.23 7.58 -12.06
CA SER A 779 12.86 7.22 -11.63
C SER A 779 12.54 5.73 -11.54
N VAL A 780 13.30 4.87 -12.23
CA VAL A 780 13.06 3.41 -12.27
C VAL A 780 14.11 2.61 -11.52
N LEU A 781 15.03 3.29 -10.85
CA LEU A 781 16.12 2.67 -10.12
C LEU A 781 16.03 3.02 -8.64
N THR A 782 16.43 2.07 -7.81
CA THR A 782 16.61 2.24 -6.36
C THR A 782 18.04 1.86 -5.97
N THR A 783 18.47 2.12 -4.74
CA THR A 783 19.79 1.67 -4.27
C THR A 783 19.93 0.15 -4.25
N ALA A 784 18.83 -0.60 -4.19
CA ALA A 784 18.82 -2.06 -4.31
C ALA A 784 19.11 -2.56 -5.73
N ASP A 785 19.00 -1.69 -6.73
CA ASP A 785 19.34 -1.98 -8.11
C ASP A 785 20.85 -1.81 -8.41
N LEU A 786 21.64 -1.41 -7.40
CA LEU A 786 23.08 -1.12 -7.50
C LEU A 786 23.88 -2.14 -6.69
N TYR A 787 24.99 -2.63 -7.25
CA TYR A 787 25.79 -3.67 -6.56
C TYR A 787 26.86 -3.11 -5.61
N ASP A 788 27.28 -1.85 -5.79
CA ASP A 788 28.26 -1.16 -4.95
C ASP A 788 27.75 0.20 -4.45
N GLY A 789 26.44 0.44 -4.60
CA GLY A 789 25.81 1.72 -4.28
C GLY A 789 26.03 2.82 -5.33
N ILE A 790 26.64 2.51 -6.48
CA ILE A 790 26.85 3.45 -7.59
C ILE A 790 26.47 2.81 -8.94
N HIS A 791 26.92 1.59 -9.19
CA HIS A 791 26.80 0.93 -10.48
C HIS A 791 25.59 -0.02 -10.54
N PRO A 792 24.75 0.08 -11.60
CA PRO A 792 23.60 -0.78 -11.78
C PRO A 792 23.94 -2.26 -11.99
N THR A 793 23.09 -3.14 -11.48
CA THR A 793 23.11 -4.58 -11.81
C THR A 793 22.69 -4.84 -13.26
N GLU A 794 22.90 -6.06 -13.75
CA GLU A 794 22.49 -6.45 -15.10
C GLU A 794 20.96 -6.29 -15.32
N ALA A 795 20.15 -6.63 -14.31
CA ALA A 795 18.69 -6.43 -14.36
C ALA A 795 18.30 -4.93 -14.37
N ALA A 796 19.06 -4.10 -13.65
CA ALA A 796 18.83 -2.66 -13.59
C ALA A 796 19.17 -1.94 -14.91
N HIS A 797 20.19 -2.42 -15.63
CA HIS A 797 20.52 -1.91 -16.96
C HIS A 797 19.38 -2.07 -17.98
N ALA A 798 18.53 -3.09 -17.86
CA ALA A 798 17.35 -3.24 -18.70
C ALA A 798 16.30 -2.13 -18.44
N LYS A 799 16.18 -1.65 -17.19
CA LYS A 799 15.29 -0.54 -16.83
C LYS A 799 15.78 0.79 -17.43
N ILE A 800 17.10 1.02 -17.40
CA ILE A 800 17.72 2.19 -18.04
C ILE A 800 17.49 2.15 -19.56
N ALA A 801 17.70 0.99 -20.17
CA ALA A 801 17.47 0.79 -21.61
C ALA A 801 16.02 1.12 -22.01
N GLN A 802 15.04 0.72 -21.19
CA GLN A 802 13.64 1.02 -21.44
C GLN A 802 13.36 2.53 -21.46
N LYS A 803 13.96 3.31 -20.56
CA LYS A 803 13.80 4.78 -20.55
C LYS A 803 14.38 5.45 -21.79
N PHE A 804 15.55 5.00 -22.26
CA PHE A 804 16.10 5.48 -23.53
C PHE A 804 15.23 5.05 -24.73
N LEU A 805 14.72 3.82 -24.74
CA LEU A 805 13.77 3.34 -25.78
C LEU A 805 12.53 4.22 -25.86
N ASP A 806 11.94 4.55 -24.72
CA ASP A 806 10.75 5.40 -24.65
C ASP A 806 11.03 6.80 -25.20
N GLY A 807 12.18 7.38 -24.83
CA GLY A 807 12.64 8.67 -25.35
C GLY A 807 12.82 8.66 -26.87
N ILE A 808 13.52 7.65 -27.40
CA ILE A 808 13.80 7.52 -28.85
C ILE A 808 12.51 7.27 -29.64
N ARG A 809 11.62 6.40 -29.15
CA ARG A 809 10.30 6.15 -29.77
C ARG A 809 9.46 7.42 -29.84
N ALA A 810 9.45 8.20 -28.76
CA ALA A 810 8.75 9.49 -28.74
C ALA A 810 9.33 10.51 -29.73
N ALA A 811 10.60 10.37 -30.12
CA ALA A 811 11.22 11.22 -31.14
C ALA A 811 10.99 10.72 -32.57
N LEU A 812 10.83 9.40 -32.79
CA LEU A 812 10.59 8.81 -34.12
C LEU A 812 9.23 9.18 -34.72
N GLY A 813 8.22 9.46 -33.87
CA GLY A 813 6.84 9.62 -34.32
C GLY A 813 6.24 8.27 -34.72
N SER A 814 5.05 7.93 -34.22
CA SER A 814 4.48 6.58 -34.31
C SER A 814 4.32 6.09 -35.75
N ALA A 815 5.20 5.18 -36.20
CA ALA A 815 5.04 4.45 -37.45
C ALA A 815 3.97 3.36 -37.29
N SER A 816 2.77 3.62 -37.81
CA SER A 816 1.74 2.60 -38.07
C SER A 816 2.14 1.78 -39.30
N THR A 817 2.30 0.46 -39.14
CA THR A 817 2.41 -0.47 -40.27
C THR A 817 1.08 -1.20 -40.45
N THR A 818 0.22 -0.65 -41.33
CA THR A 818 -0.90 -1.39 -41.93
C THR A 818 -0.39 -2.23 -43.10
N SER A 819 -0.72 -3.52 -43.13
CA SER A 819 -0.77 -4.29 -44.38
C SER A 819 -2.16 -4.92 -44.49
N THR A 820 -2.83 -4.58 -45.58
CA THR A 820 -4.19 -4.91 -46.00
C THR A 820 -4.29 -6.32 -46.56
N VAL A 821 -5.32 -7.09 -46.18
CA VAL A 821 -5.87 -8.16 -47.02
C VAL A 821 -7.40 -8.13 -46.97
N THR A 822 -7.99 -7.94 -48.15
CA THR A 822 -9.43 -7.99 -48.47
C THR A 822 -9.93 -9.44 -48.60
N SER A 823 -11.19 -9.65 -48.22
CA SER A 823 -11.89 -10.94 -48.17
C SER A 823 -12.26 -11.50 -49.56
N ALA A 824 -12.10 -12.82 -49.74
CA ALA A 824 -12.90 -13.63 -50.67
C ALA A 824 -12.97 -15.09 -50.17
N THR A 825 -14.17 -15.69 -50.19
CA THR A 825 -14.44 -17.13 -49.97
C THR A 825 -15.13 -17.66 -51.24
N PRO A 826 -14.78 -18.84 -51.80
CA PRO A 826 -15.58 -20.06 -51.54
C PRO A 826 -14.86 -21.44 -51.57
N THR A 827 -15.36 -22.34 -50.72
CA THR A 827 -15.69 -23.78 -50.92
C THR A 827 -14.63 -24.85 -51.29
N ALA A 828 -14.22 -25.58 -50.24
CA ALA A 828 -13.96 -27.03 -50.05
C ALA A 828 -13.71 -28.03 -51.21
N THR A 829 -12.64 -28.83 -51.08
CA THR A 829 -12.72 -30.32 -51.05
C THR A 829 -11.52 -30.93 -50.29
N SER A 830 -11.79 -31.97 -49.50
CA SER A 830 -10.93 -32.65 -48.53
C SER A 830 -9.92 -33.65 -49.12
N THR A 831 -8.74 -33.82 -48.52
CA THR A 831 -8.43 -34.97 -47.64
C THR A 831 -7.01 -34.94 -47.06
N THR A 832 -6.98 -35.13 -45.74
CA THR A 832 -5.94 -35.80 -44.91
C THR A 832 -4.52 -35.22 -44.88
N GLY A 833 -4.36 -34.33 -43.90
CA GLY A 833 -3.13 -34.00 -43.21
C GLY A 833 -3.47 -33.32 -41.87
N THR A 834 -4.16 -34.05 -40.98
CA THR A 834 -4.27 -33.71 -39.55
C THR A 834 -2.84 -33.56 -39.01
N THR A 835 -2.48 -32.49 -38.31
CA THR A 835 -3.00 -32.17 -36.98
C THR A 835 -3.15 -30.66 -36.76
N ALA A 836 -4.37 -30.23 -36.45
CA ALA A 836 -4.56 -29.16 -35.48
C ALA A 836 -3.80 -29.51 -34.20
N TYR A 837 -3.31 -28.52 -33.45
CA TYR A 837 -3.48 -28.61 -32.01
C TYR A 837 -4.14 -27.33 -31.45
N PRO A 838 -5.30 -27.48 -30.79
CA PRO A 838 -5.99 -26.45 -30.03
C PRO A 838 -5.24 -26.20 -28.70
N GLN A 839 -5.33 -24.99 -28.16
CA GLN A 839 -5.07 -24.64 -26.75
C GLN A 839 -3.70 -25.09 -26.16
N GLN A 840 -2.75 -24.15 -26.01
CA GLN A 840 -1.37 -24.43 -25.56
C GLN A 840 -1.25 -24.44 -24.02
N GLY A 841 -0.77 -25.54 -23.42
CA GLY A 841 -0.58 -25.67 -21.96
C GLY A 841 0.24 -26.90 -21.54
N ILE A 842 0.58 -27.01 -20.24
CA ILE A 842 1.30 -28.18 -19.69
C ILE A 842 0.32 -29.35 -19.49
N MET A 843 0.53 -30.48 -20.18
CA MET A 843 -0.35 -31.65 -20.12
C MET A 843 -0.04 -32.57 -18.93
N ASN A 844 1.25 -32.85 -18.68
CA ASN A 844 1.70 -33.65 -17.55
C ASN A 844 3.17 -33.36 -17.20
N PHE A 845 3.64 -33.91 -16.07
CA PHE A 845 5.03 -33.82 -15.64
C PHE A 845 5.48 -35.05 -14.84
N SER A 846 6.79 -35.33 -14.85
CA SER A 846 7.39 -36.44 -14.10
C SER A 846 8.86 -36.16 -13.72
N PRO A 847 9.33 -36.54 -12.51
CA PRO A 847 8.55 -37.19 -11.42
C PRO A 847 7.53 -36.23 -10.79
N SER A 848 6.54 -36.76 -10.07
CA SER A 848 5.51 -35.96 -9.38
C SER A 848 5.93 -35.45 -7.99
N SER A 849 7.09 -35.90 -7.49
CA SER A 849 7.66 -35.48 -6.20
C SER A 849 9.20 -35.58 -6.17
N GLY A 850 9.85 -34.78 -5.33
CA GLY A 850 11.30 -34.85 -5.08
C GLY A 850 11.85 -33.63 -4.31
N PRO A 851 13.07 -33.70 -3.74
CA PRO A 851 13.67 -32.58 -3.01
C PRO A 851 14.17 -31.47 -3.95
N VAL A 852 14.61 -30.35 -3.36
CA VAL A 852 15.32 -29.28 -4.08
C VAL A 852 16.48 -29.89 -4.89
N GLY A 853 16.61 -29.44 -6.15
CA GLY A 853 17.55 -29.98 -7.14
C GLY A 853 16.97 -31.10 -8.03
N THR A 854 15.77 -31.60 -7.76
CA THR A 854 15.10 -32.57 -8.65
C THR A 854 14.85 -31.95 -10.02
N VAL A 855 15.12 -32.67 -11.10
CA VAL A 855 14.80 -32.23 -12.47
C VAL A 855 13.47 -32.84 -12.89
N VAL A 856 12.47 -31.99 -13.14
CA VAL A 856 11.11 -32.39 -13.53
C VAL A 856 10.92 -32.15 -15.01
N THR A 857 10.53 -33.18 -15.75
CA THR A 857 10.23 -33.08 -17.18
C THR A 857 8.74 -32.77 -17.36
N LEU A 858 8.43 -31.69 -18.08
CA LEU A 858 7.10 -31.25 -18.47
C LEU A 858 6.82 -31.67 -19.92
N ASN A 859 5.68 -32.32 -20.16
CA ASN A 859 5.19 -32.60 -21.52
C ASN A 859 3.92 -31.76 -21.77
N GLY A 860 3.84 -31.15 -22.95
CA GLY A 860 2.78 -30.20 -23.31
C GLY A 860 3.02 -29.66 -24.71
N SER A 861 2.68 -28.39 -24.93
CA SER A 861 2.96 -27.70 -26.19
C SER A 861 3.13 -26.19 -25.96
N GLY A 862 3.89 -25.51 -26.83
CA GLY A 862 4.15 -24.07 -26.75
C GLY A 862 5.30 -23.65 -25.82
N PHE A 863 6.26 -24.53 -25.56
CA PHE A 863 7.38 -24.27 -24.64
C PHE A 863 8.58 -23.54 -25.27
N THR A 864 8.63 -23.39 -26.60
CA THR A 864 9.74 -22.67 -27.26
C THR A 864 9.74 -21.21 -26.84
N GLY A 865 10.85 -20.73 -26.27
CA GLY A 865 10.97 -19.35 -25.78
C GLY A 865 10.63 -19.17 -24.28
N SER A 866 10.30 -20.26 -23.57
CA SER A 866 10.18 -20.21 -22.12
C SER A 866 11.54 -20.07 -21.44
N ASN A 867 11.67 -19.13 -20.51
CA ASN A 867 12.94 -18.83 -19.84
C ASN A 867 12.82 -18.69 -18.31
N LEU A 868 11.61 -18.85 -17.77
CA LEU A 868 11.32 -18.70 -16.36
C LEU A 868 10.32 -19.78 -15.96
N ALA A 869 10.53 -20.40 -14.80
CA ALA A 869 9.56 -21.31 -14.21
C ALA A 869 9.44 -21.08 -12.71
N TRP A 870 8.25 -21.35 -12.20
CA TRP A 870 7.91 -21.29 -10.79
C TRP A 870 7.52 -22.68 -10.31
N VAL A 871 7.90 -23.02 -9.08
CA VAL A 871 7.48 -24.26 -8.42
C VAL A 871 6.96 -23.88 -7.04
N GLY A 872 5.64 -23.96 -6.86
CA GLY A 872 5.01 -23.43 -5.65
C GLY A 872 5.34 -21.94 -5.49
N ALA A 873 5.89 -21.55 -4.34
CA ALA A 873 6.24 -20.16 -4.03
C ALA A 873 7.64 -19.71 -4.53
N ALA A 874 8.45 -20.60 -5.12
CA ALA A 874 9.77 -20.23 -5.62
C ALA A 874 9.70 -19.82 -7.10
N HIS A 875 10.18 -18.61 -7.38
CA HIS A 875 9.98 -17.95 -8.67
C HIS A 875 11.25 -17.88 -9.55
N ASN A 876 12.27 -18.69 -9.26
CA ASN A 876 13.57 -18.71 -9.94
C ASN A 876 14.00 -20.12 -10.37
N ALA A 877 13.06 -21.01 -10.70
CA ALA A 877 13.39 -22.35 -11.14
C ALA A 877 14.11 -22.32 -12.50
N THR A 878 15.18 -23.10 -12.65
CA THR A 878 15.92 -23.19 -13.90
C THR A 878 15.09 -23.93 -14.95
N VAL A 879 14.92 -23.32 -16.13
CA VAL A 879 14.18 -23.89 -17.26
C VAL A 879 15.15 -24.29 -18.37
N ARG A 880 15.02 -25.53 -18.84
CA ARG A 880 15.69 -26.02 -20.04
C ARG A 880 14.64 -26.51 -21.03
N VAL A 881 14.40 -25.73 -22.07
CA VAL A 881 13.50 -26.13 -23.16
C VAL A 881 14.22 -27.17 -24.03
N ILE A 882 13.61 -28.35 -24.20
CA ILE A 882 14.15 -29.43 -25.06
C ILE A 882 13.55 -29.34 -26.45
N SER A 883 12.24 -29.09 -26.53
CA SER A 883 11.50 -28.83 -27.76
C SER A 883 10.22 -28.05 -27.44
N ASP A 884 9.45 -27.67 -28.47
CA ASP A 884 8.18 -26.97 -28.27
C ASP A 884 7.15 -27.77 -27.44
N THR A 885 7.30 -29.09 -27.36
CA THR A 885 6.39 -29.98 -26.62
C THR A 885 6.98 -30.56 -25.33
N GLN A 886 8.25 -30.26 -25.03
CA GLN A 886 8.92 -30.77 -23.84
C GLN A 886 9.93 -29.78 -23.23
N ALA A 887 9.81 -29.54 -21.93
CA ALA A 887 10.73 -28.69 -21.17
C ALA A 887 11.09 -29.35 -19.83
N GLN A 888 12.25 -29.00 -19.28
CA GLN A 888 12.69 -29.44 -17.95
C GLN A 888 12.76 -28.26 -16.99
N VAL A 889 12.26 -28.45 -15.78
CA VAL A 889 12.32 -27.49 -14.68
C VAL A 889 13.07 -28.12 -13.52
N THR A 890 14.14 -27.48 -13.06
CA THR A 890 14.89 -27.94 -11.88
C THR A 890 14.33 -27.27 -10.64
N ILE A 891 13.95 -28.06 -9.63
CA ILE A 891 13.34 -27.56 -8.39
C ILE A 891 14.33 -26.64 -7.65
N PRO A 892 14.05 -25.33 -7.51
CA PRO A 892 14.96 -24.39 -6.90
C PRO A 892 14.90 -24.44 -5.37
N ALA A 893 15.90 -23.86 -4.71
CA ALA A 893 15.88 -23.68 -3.26
C ALA A 893 14.71 -22.78 -2.84
N GLY A 894 14.04 -23.14 -1.73
CA GLY A 894 12.82 -22.45 -1.27
C GLY A 894 11.54 -22.85 -2.01
N ALA A 895 11.60 -23.78 -2.97
CA ALA A 895 10.39 -24.33 -3.60
C ALA A 895 9.51 -25.05 -2.57
N THR A 896 8.21 -24.83 -2.66
CA THR A 896 7.19 -25.48 -1.84
C THR A 896 6.33 -26.39 -2.71
N THR A 897 5.67 -27.38 -2.10
CA THR A 897 4.70 -28.23 -2.82
C THR A 897 3.63 -27.37 -3.47
N GLY A 898 3.50 -27.45 -4.80
CA GLY A 898 2.63 -26.58 -5.57
C GLY A 898 2.71 -26.84 -7.08
N ALA A 899 1.88 -26.15 -7.85
CA ALA A 899 1.91 -26.26 -9.32
C ALA A 899 3.25 -25.75 -9.89
N ILE A 900 3.65 -26.30 -11.03
CA ILE A 900 4.79 -25.80 -11.81
C ILE A 900 4.24 -24.86 -12.87
N GLY A 901 4.66 -23.60 -12.83
CA GLY A 901 4.38 -22.61 -13.86
C GLY A 901 5.57 -22.45 -14.79
N ILE A 902 5.37 -22.42 -16.10
CA ILE A 902 6.40 -22.10 -17.10
C ILE A 902 5.98 -20.88 -17.90
N PHE A 903 6.91 -19.96 -18.10
CA PHE A 903 6.66 -18.60 -18.58
C PHE A 903 7.42 -18.37 -19.88
N ASN A 904 6.67 -18.00 -20.92
CA ASN A 904 7.15 -17.45 -22.18
C ASN A 904 6.64 -15.98 -22.24
N PRO A 905 7.42 -15.02 -22.77
CA PRO A 905 6.99 -13.62 -22.92
C PRO A 905 5.60 -13.39 -23.55
N SER A 906 5.07 -14.34 -24.32
CA SER A 906 3.73 -14.26 -24.90
C SER A 906 2.67 -15.12 -24.18
N HIS A 907 3.07 -16.10 -23.38
CA HIS A 907 2.14 -17.09 -22.80
C HIS A 907 2.63 -17.65 -21.45
N VAL A 908 1.69 -17.98 -20.57
CA VAL A 908 1.97 -18.66 -19.30
C VAL A 908 1.17 -19.95 -19.19
N ALA A 909 1.81 -21.02 -18.71
CA ALA A 909 1.14 -22.31 -18.50
C ALA A 909 1.49 -22.89 -17.13
N PHE A 910 0.50 -23.49 -16.46
CA PHE A 910 0.66 -24.11 -15.15
C PHE A 910 0.25 -25.59 -15.20
N THR A 911 0.89 -26.44 -14.40
CA THR A 911 0.47 -27.84 -14.25
C THR A 911 -0.87 -27.93 -13.53
N ALA A 912 -1.76 -28.81 -13.99
CA ALA A 912 -3.07 -29.02 -13.37
C ALA A 912 -3.00 -29.69 -11.98
N THR A 913 -1.90 -30.40 -11.70
CA THR A 913 -1.60 -31.03 -10.40
C THR A 913 -0.30 -30.49 -9.83
N SER A 914 -0.15 -30.54 -8.50
CA SER A 914 1.03 -30.05 -7.81
C SER A 914 2.21 -31.03 -7.85
N PHE A 915 3.43 -30.52 -7.98
CA PHE A 915 4.66 -31.26 -7.70
C PHE A 915 4.92 -31.24 -6.19
N ALA A 916 5.12 -32.41 -5.58
CA ALA A 916 5.35 -32.53 -4.13
C ALA A 916 6.83 -32.40 -3.79
N VAL A 917 7.21 -31.28 -3.16
CA VAL A 917 8.59 -31.04 -2.73
C VAL A 917 8.84 -31.82 -1.43
N THR A 918 9.76 -32.78 -1.47
CA THR A 918 10.10 -33.61 -0.31
C THR A 918 11.30 -33.03 0.45
N THR A 919 11.28 -33.03 1.77
CA THR A 919 12.40 -32.55 2.59
C THR A 919 13.58 -33.52 2.51
N GLY A 920 14.56 -33.21 1.65
CA GLY A 920 15.85 -33.90 1.63
C GLY A 920 16.71 -33.41 2.79
N THR A 921 17.05 -34.32 3.70
CA THR A 921 17.93 -34.08 4.85
C THR A 921 19.36 -33.77 4.38
N THR A 922 19.82 -32.54 4.59
CA THR A 922 21.13 -32.23 5.22
C THR A 922 21.24 -30.72 5.46
N ALA A 923 21.49 -30.34 6.71
CA ALA A 923 21.55 -28.98 7.21
C ALA A 923 22.95 -28.36 7.05
N TYR A 924 23.03 -27.05 6.74
CA TYR A 924 24.04 -26.12 7.25
C TYR A 924 23.45 -24.69 7.25
N PRO A 925 23.37 -23.98 8.40
CA PRO A 925 22.85 -22.62 8.46
C PRO A 925 23.98 -21.58 8.35
N GLN A 926 23.78 -20.63 7.42
CA GLN A 926 24.52 -19.38 7.14
C GLN A 926 25.93 -19.44 6.51
N GLN A 927 26.06 -18.72 5.38
CA GLN A 927 27.31 -18.46 4.65
C GLN A 927 28.18 -17.42 5.39
N GLY A 928 29.46 -17.70 5.66
CA GLY A 928 30.38 -16.75 6.32
C GLY A 928 31.73 -17.30 6.81
N ILE A 929 32.64 -16.41 7.27
CA ILE A 929 33.94 -16.79 7.88
C ILE A 929 33.74 -17.13 9.36
N MET A 930 34.03 -18.37 9.75
CA MET A 930 33.88 -18.85 11.13
C MET A 930 35.12 -18.57 12.00
N ASN A 931 36.32 -18.81 11.47
CA ASN A 931 37.58 -18.55 12.17
C ASN A 931 38.76 -18.36 11.19
N PHE A 932 39.90 -17.90 11.71
CA PHE A 932 41.13 -17.73 10.94
C PHE A 932 42.41 -17.97 11.76
N SER A 933 43.50 -18.33 11.08
CA SER A 933 44.82 -18.55 11.71
C SER A 933 45.97 -18.32 10.71
N PRO A 934 47.10 -17.69 11.12
CA PRO A 934 47.36 -17.13 12.45
C PRO A 934 46.59 -15.83 12.72
N SER A 935 46.47 -15.42 13.99
CA SER A 935 45.74 -14.19 14.38
C SER A 935 46.59 -12.91 14.33
N SER A 936 47.90 -13.03 14.10
CA SER A 936 48.82 -11.90 13.98
C SER A 936 50.04 -12.22 13.11
N GLY A 937 50.64 -11.20 12.48
CA GLY A 937 51.89 -11.32 11.74
C GLY A 937 52.21 -10.08 10.89
N PRO A 938 53.45 -9.96 10.37
CA PRO A 938 53.83 -8.84 9.51
C PRO A 938 53.20 -8.94 8.11
N VAL A 939 53.31 -7.87 7.31
CA VAL A 939 52.93 -7.87 5.88
C VAL A 939 53.56 -9.07 5.16
N GLY A 940 52.76 -9.75 4.34
CA GLY A 940 53.13 -10.98 3.63
C GLY A 940 52.72 -12.28 4.34
N THR A 941 52.23 -12.21 5.60
CA THR A 941 51.69 -13.39 6.31
C THR A 941 50.52 -14.01 5.53
N VAL A 942 50.46 -15.34 5.41
CA VAL A 942 49.32 -16.03 4.82
C VAL A 942 48.39 -16.52 5.93
N VAL A 943 47.15 -16.01 5.95
CA VAL A 943 46.12 -16.34 6.92
C VAL A 943 45.11 -17.29 6.30
N THR A 944 44.88 -18.44 6.93
CA THR A 944 43.88 -19.42 6.49
C THR A 944 42.56 -19.12 7.19
N LEU A 945 41.48 -19.00 6.40
CA LEU A 945 40.10 -18.77 6.83
C LEU A 945 39.31 -20.08 6.70
N ASN A 946 38.56 -20.44 7.74
CA ASN A 946 37.60 -21.55 7.71
C ASN A 946 36.18 -21.00 7.85
N GLY A 947 35.25 -21.51 7.06
CA GLY A 947 33.88 -20.98 6.96
C GLY A 947 33.05 -21.74 5.94
N SER A 948 32.12 -21.07 5.27
CA SER A 948 31.41 -21.60 4.10
C SER A 948 31.14 -20.50 3.08
N GLY A 949 31.00 -20.88 1.83
CA GLY A 949 30.72 -19.96 0.74
C GLY A 949 31.94 -19.26 0.14
N PHE A 950 33.13 -19.86 0.18
CA PHE A 950 34.30 -19.21 -0.40
C PHE A 950 34.47 -19.47 -1.90
N THR A 951 33.72 -20.39 -2.51
CA THR A 951 33.82 -20.66 -3.95
C THR A 951 33.34 -19.46 -4.76
N GLY A 952 34.23 -18.89 -5.57
CA GLY A 952 33.96 -17.68 -6.35
C GLY A 952 34.43 -16.39 -5.67
N SER A 953 35.00 -16.45 -4.47
CA SER A 953 35.63 -15.29 -3.85
C SER A 953 36.87 -14.83 -4.63
N ASN A 954 36.96 -13.54 -4.90
CA ASN A 954 38.02 -12.96 -5.74
C ASN A 954 38.71 -11.74 -5.12
N LEU A 955 38.24 -11.26 -3.97
CA LEU A 955 38.80 -10.11 -3.27
C LEU A 955 38.84 -10.38 -1.77
N ALA A 956 39.88 -9.88 -1.09
CA ALA A 956 39.97 -9.91 0.36
C ALA A 956 40.56 -8.62 0.91
N TRP A 957 40.14 -8.23 2.11
CA TRP A 957 40.60 -7.04 2.84
C TRP A 957 41.20 -7.44 4.19
N VAL A 958 42.17 -6.66 4.67
CA VAL A 958 42.73 -6.80 6.02
C VAL A 958 42.88 -5.40 6.62
N GLY A 959 42.07 -5.11 7.64
CA GLY A 959 41.99 -3.76 8.19
C GLY A 959 41.64 -2.75 7.10
N ALA A 960 42.46 -1.70 6.97
CA ALA A 960 42.25 -0.65 5.96
C ALA A 960 42.82 -0.98 4.55
N ALA A 961 43.50 -2.11 4.37
CA ALA A 961 44.06 -2.48 3.06
C ALA A 961 43.10 -3.38 2.28
N HIS A 962 42.76 -2.94 1.07
CA HIS A 962 41.70 -3.52 0.24
C HIS A 962 42.21 -4.36 -0.95
N ASN A 963 43.50 -4.70 -0.96
CA ASN A 963 44.17 -5.43 -2.04
C ASN A 963 44.81 -6.74 -1.55
N ALA A 964 44.26 -7.38 -0.52
CA ALA A 964 44.79 -8.64 -0.03
C ALA A 964 44.54 -9.75 -1.07
N THR A 965 45.58 -10.54 -1.35
CA THR A 965 45.46 -11.65 -2.30
C THR A 965 44.66 -12.78 -1.67
N VAL A 966 43.58 -13.22 -2.34
CA VAL A 966 42.76 -14.35 -1.90
C VAL A 966 43.04 -15.59 -2.76
N ARG A 967 43.21 -16.73 -2.11
CA ARG A 967 43.29 -18.05 -2.75
C ARG A 967 42.23 -18.96 -2.15
N VAL A 968 41.19 -19.23 -2.92
CA VAL A 968 40.14 -20.16 -2.51
C VAL A 968 40.67 -21.59 -2.65
N ILE A 969 40.58 -22.38 -1.57
CA ILE A 969 41.00 -23.78 -1.56
C ILE A 969 39.78 -24.68 -1.78
N SER A 970 38.67 -24.38 -1.11
CA SER A 970 37.37 -25.03 -1.25
C SER A 970 36.26 -24.09 -0.81
N ASP A 971 35.00 -24.50 -0.96
CA ASP A 971 33.88 -23.67 -0.49
C ASP A 971 33.93 -23.36 1.02
N THR A 972 34.64 -24.17 1.80
CA THR A 972 34.75 -23.99 3.25
C THR A 972 36.10 -23.49 3.73
N GLN A 973 37.07 -23.32 2.82
CA GLN A 973 38.40 -22.84 3.20
C GLN A 973 39.04 -21.92 2.13
N ALA A 974 39.59 -20.79 2.59
CA ALA A 974 40.31 -19.84 1.75
C ALA A 974 41.55 -19.30 2.46
N GLN A 975 42.51 -18.77 1.72
CA GLN A 975 43.71 -18.13 2.24
C GLN A 975 43.76 -16.67 1.81
N VAL A 976 44.11 -15.79 2.75
CA VAL A 976 44.31 -14.36 2.52
C VAL A 976 45.74 -13.99 2.89
N THR A 977 46.46 -13.38 1.95
CA THR A 977 47.83 -12.90 2.21
C THR A 977 47.80 -11.43 2.63
N ILE A 978 48.38 -11.10 3.78
CA ILE A 978 48.37 -9.75 4.33
C ILE A 978 49.13 -8.80 3.39
N PRO A 979 48.47 -7.79 2.80
CA PRO A 979 49.07 -6.91 1.80
C PRO A 979 49.85 -5.76 2.43
N ALA A 980 50.68 -5.09 1.63
CA ALA A 980 51.37 -3.88 2.05
C ALA A 980 50.38 -2.75 2.38
N GLY A 981 50.61 -2.05 3.49
CA GLY A 981 49.71 -1.00 3.99
C GLY A 981 48.53 -1.52 4.83
N ALA A 982 48.46 -2.83 5.10
CA ALA A 982 47.48 -3.39 6.02
C ALA A 982 47.65 -2.84 7.44
N THR A 983 46.53 -2.53 8.10
CA THR A 983 46.47 -2.14 9.50
C THR A 983 45.77 -3.21 10.32
N THR A 984 45.97 -3.22 11.64
CA THR A 984 45.25 -4.16 12.53
C THR A 984 43.74 -3.97 12.38
N GLY A 985 43.01 -5.04 12.07
CA GLY A 985 41.56 -5.00 11.82
C GLY A 985 41.00 -6.31 11.30
N ALA A 986 39.69 -6.34 11.06
CA ALA A 986 39.01 -7.54 10.57
C ALA A 986 39.49 -7.95 9.17
N ILE A 987 39.40 -9.24 8.86
CA ILE A 987 39.64 -9.79 7.52
C ILE A 987 38.28 -9.94 6.83
N GLY A 988 38.13 -9.33 5.66
CA GLY A 988 36.96 -9.49 4.80
C GLY A 988 37.28 -10.41 3.62
N ILE A 989 36.38 -11.33 3.28
CA ILE A 989 36.41 -12.10 2.03
C ILE A 989 35.15 -11.82 1.23
N PHE A 990 35.32 -11.58 -0.07
CA PHE A 990 34.27 -11.06 -0.93
C PHE A 990 33.96 -12.08 -2.02
N ASN A 991 32.73 -12.58 -2.01
CA ASN A 991 32.13 -13.39 -3.04
C ASN A 991 31.09 -12.52 -3.80
N PRO A 992 30.97 -12.59 -5.13
CA PRO A 992 29.98 -11.81 -5.88
C PRO A 992 28.53 -11.95 -5.40
N ALA A 993 28.20 -13.02 -4.68
CA ALA A 993 26.89 -13.25 -4.09
C ALA A 993 26.76 -12.80 -2.62
N TYR A 994 27.85 -12.64 -1.87
CA TYR A 994 27.85 -12.21 -0.45
C TYR A 994 29.25 -11.84 0.06
N VAL A 995 29.31 -11.03 1.11
CA VAL A 995 30.57 -10.62 1.76
C VAL A 995 30.58 -11.11 3.20
N ALA A 996 31.71 -11.63 3.65
CA ALA A 996 31.90 -12.11 5.01
C ALA A 996 33.12 -11.47 5.68
N PHE A 997 32.99 -11.09 6.95
CA PHE A 997 34.07 -10.52 7.76
C PHE A 997 34.35 -11.41 8.97
N THR A 998 35.60 -11.44 9.43
CA THR A 998 35.95 -12.10 10.67
C THR A 998 35.39 -11.33 11.87
N ALA A 999 34.86 -12.05 12.85
CA ALA A 999 34.33 -11.45 14.08
C ALA A 999 35.42 -10.84 14.99
N SER A 1000 36.67 -11.25 14.80
CA SER A 1000 37.86 -10.72 15.51
C SER A 1000 38.89 -10.16 14.54
N SER A 1001 39.68 -9.19 15.00
CA SER A 1001 40.72 -8.54 14.20
C SER A 1001 41.99 -9.38 14.06
N PHE A 1002 42.63 -9.33 12.90
CA PHE A 1002 44.00 -9.77 12.69
C PHE A 1002 44.97 -8.64 13.08
N THR A 1003 45.99 -8.93 13.87
CA THR A 1003 46.98 -7.94 14.31
C THR A 1003 48.17 -7.87 13.35
N VAL A 1004 48.32 -6.74 12.66
CA VAL A 1004 49.48 -6.46 11.79
C VAL A 1004 50.64 -5.94 12.64
N GLN A 1005 51.81 -6.58 12.52
CA GLN A 1005 53.03 -6.27 13.29
C GLN A 1005 54.02 -5.39 12.53
#